data_AF-A0A6P1VC64-F1
#
_entry.id   AF-A0A6P1VC64-F1
#
_cell.length_a   1.000
_cell.length_b   1.000
_cell.length_c   1.000
_cell.angle_alpha   90.00
_cell.angle_beta   90.00
_cell.angle_gamma   90.00
#
_symmetry.space_group_name_H-M   'P 1'
#
loop_
_entity.id
_entity.type
_entity.pdbx_description
1 polymer ?
#
loop_
_entity_poly.entity_id
_entity_poly.type
_entity_poly.pdbx_seq_one_letter_code
_entity_poly.pdbx_strand_id
1 'polypeptide(L)'
;MDFDTRYAKLNTNQRQAVDYIHGSLLVVAGPGTGKTELLSMRTAQILRQTDTLPDSILCLTFTESGAANMRQRLRQIIGEDAYKIAIHTFHSFGTEIINQHRQYFFRGADAQPADELTQHQIVTGILEGLDWRNPLSAKNNGEFVYTSELIRVISEFKQSGLTPAELRLVTSDNQRVITDIAADIQQVFASKISKKTIELFAPLAEKIAERVGERGATELSENTASSAPHHTNLPSSITPYAQVLALSIAHTAQEAIDTNSTKPLTAWKNKWCEKNAAGEFVLKDFAASEKLSAAIDIYEAYGNVLAERSLFDYDDMILSVIQACESHPELRANLQEQFQFIMVDEFQDTNLAQLRLLFDLTGDEDNPNIMAVGDDDQAIFSFQGADVGNIQRFRQHYHDPKIIVLTDNYRSAADILTAARGVITQGTDRLENTIDGLSKQLTAHASGSGARVEIQEFTSVSEERAGVARQIAELIERGENPEHITVIARHHKELIELLPHLYRQNLIVNYERHDDILEQDIIQALDKLARVVMAIHQNNLDTANSLLPEVIAHPAFGFSALDIWRLSLHAYKNRQLWLESMLANSTFQPFGEWLLERARDVPNLPLEEQLDKSLGLEMSAGITPIDSVQRLQPTGEELSSKLLFTRRASRDARAAIAVRSFEESSSSASLAAHYFSPESLAQNPDAYLTTLESLRTLRQKLRDRATDATPTLADFLEFIDLHRSTKTRLTHIRPRPAPSAVLST
;
A
#
# COMPACT_ATOMS: atom_id res chain seq x y z
N MET A 1 -6.06 -32.99 10.28
CA MET A 1 -5.30 -33.74 11.31
C MET A 1 -5.82 -33.25 12.64
N ASP A 2 -6.19 -34.17 13.51
CA ASP A 2 -6.70 -33.87 14.86
C ASP A 2 -5.62 -33.18 15.73
N PHE A 3 -6.07 -32.41 16.72
CA PHE A 3 -5.22 -31.60 17.61
C PHE A 3 -4.08 -32.44 18.21
N ASP A 4 -4.41 -33.60 18.79
CA ASP A 4 -3.44 -34.41 19.55
C ASP A 4 -2.27 -34.88 18.67
N THR A 5 -2.54 -35.13 17.39
CA THR A 5 -1.50 -35.50 16.41
C THR A 5 -0.56 -34.35 16.11
N ARG A 6 -1.07 -33.12 16.02
CA ARG A 6 -0.26 -31.91 15.77
C ARG A 6 0.52 -31.53 17.02
N TYR A 7 -0.12 -31.56 18.18
CA TYR A 7 0.50 -31.25 19.47
C TYR A 7 1.69 -32.19 19.77
N ALA A 8 1.58 -33.47 19.43
CA ALA A 8 2.68 -34.43 19.57
C ALA A 8 3.93 -34.08 18.75
N LYS A 9 3.79 -33.33 17.65
CA LYS A 9 4.92 -32.90 16.79
C LYS A 9 5.59 -31.62 17.27
N LEU A 10 4.95 -30.86 18.17
CA LEU A 10 5.51 -29.62 18.70
C LEU A 10 6.74 -29.91 19.56
N ASN A 11 7.77 -29.08 19.43
CA ASN A 11 8.94 -29.12 20.31
C ASN A 11 8.62 -28.54 21.70
N THR A 12 9.57 -28.63 22.63
CA THR A 12 9.39 -28.20 24.02
C THR A 12 8.98 -26.72 24.15
N ASN A 13 9.63 -25.81 23.41
CA ASN A 13 9.35 -24.38 23.49
C ASN A 13 7.99 -24.04 22.85
N GLN A 14 7.65 -24.68 21.73
CA GLN A 14 6.34 -24.55 21.10
C GLN A 14 5.23 -25.05 22.03
N ARG A 15 5.40 -26.21 22.68
CA ARG A 15 4.44 -26.70 23.68
C ARG A 15 4.30 -25.74 24.85
N GLN A 16 5.42 -25.24 25.38
CA GLN A 16 5.40 -24.26 26.46
C GLN A 16 4.62 -22.99 26.09
N ALA A 17 4.72 -22.54 24.83
CA ALA A 17 3.95 -21.41 24.32
C ALA A 17 2.48 -21.76 24.05
N VAL A 18 2.15 -22.99 23.65
CA VAL A 18 0.75 -23.43 23.48
C VAL A 18 0.04 -23.63 24.82
N ASP A 19 0.74 -24.16 25.83
CA ASP A 19 0.18 -24.51 27.13
C ASP A 19 0.13 -23.33 28.11
N TYR A 20 0.82 -22.22 27.82
CA TYR A 20 0.78 -21.03 28.66
C TYR A 20 -0.50 -20.23 28.44
N ILE A 21 -1.65 -20.73 28.88
CA ILE A 21 -2.96 -20.16 28.53
C ILE A 21 -3.17 -18.74 29.03
N HIS A 22 -2.90 -18.48 30.32
CA HIS A 22 -3.21 -17.21 30.97
C HIS A 22 -2.00 -16.28 31.10
N GLY A 23 -2.27 -14.98 31.02
CA GLY A 23 -1.28 -13.92 31.17
C GLY A 23 -0.58 -13.51 29.88
N SER A 24 0.28 -12.49 30.01
CA SER A 24 0.97 -11.86 28.89
C SER A 24 2.17 -12.70 28.43
N LEU A 25 2.24 -12.93 27.12
CA LEU A 25 3.24 -13.79 26.49
C LEU A 25 3.86 -13.12 25.27
N LEU A 26 5.19 -13.01 25.25
CA LEU A 26 5.95 -12.64 24.05
C LEU A 26 6.67 -13.87 23.50
N VAL A 27 6.33 -14.27 22.28
CA VAL A 27 7.03 -15.35 21.58
C VAL A 27 7.95 -14.75 20.53
N VAL A 28 9.26 -14.86 20.78
CA VAL A 28 10.30 -14.46 19.83
C VAL A 28 10.55 -15.63 18.89
N ALA A 29 10.13 -15.50 17.64
CA ALA A 29 10.10 -16.62 16.71
C ALA A 29 10.82 -16.27 15.41
N GLY A 30 12.00 -16.87 15.20
CA GLY A 30 12.75 -16.69 13.96
C GLY A 30 12.01 -17.20 12.71
N PRO A 31 12.51 -16.89 11.50
CA PRO A 31 11.91 -17.39 10.26
C PRO A 31 11.89 -18.92 10.28
N GLY A 32 10.82 -19.53 9.76
CA GLY A 32 10.70 -20.98 9.61
C GLY A 32 10.55 -21.78 10.92
N THR A 33 10.28 -21.13 12.06
CA THR A 33 10.10 -21.77 13.37
C THR A 33 8.67 -22.29 13.64
N GLY A 34 7.74 -22.03 12.73
CA GLY A 34 6.36 -22.51 12.83
C GLY A 34 5.37 -21.57 13.54
N LYS A 35 5.61 -20.25 13.53
CA LYS A 35 4.72 -19.20 14.11
C LYS A 35 3.22 -19.45 13.87
N THR A 36 2.81 -19.65 12.62
CA THR A 36 1.40 -19.82 12.25
C THR A 36 0.79 -21.12 12.80
N GLU A 37 1.57 -22.20 12.88
CA GLU A 37 1.13 -23.44 13.51
C GLU A 37 0.99 -23.26 15.02
N LEU A 38 1.93 -22.55 15.65
CA LEU A 38 1.89 -22.23 17.07
C LEU A 38 0.61 -21.47 17.45
N LEU A 39 0.31 -20.39 16.73
CA LEU A 39 -0.89 -19.57 16.96
C LEU A 39 -2.15 -20.42 16.86
N SER A 40 -2.30 -21.19 15.77
CA SER A 40 -3.47 -22.04 15.55
C SER A 40 -3.62 -23.12 16.65
N MET A 41 -2.51 -23.73 17.06
CA MET A 41 -2.51 -24.74 18.12
C MET A 41 -2.83 -24.14 19.49
N ARG A 42 -2.34 -22.93 19.80
CA ARG A 42 -2.67 -22.23 21.04
C ARG A 42 -4.15 -21.87 21.10
N THR A 43 -4.70 -21.28 20.04
CA THR A 43 -6.13 -20.96 19.97
C THR A 43 -6.99 -22.19 20.25
N ALA A 44 -6.67 -23.32 19.62
CA ALA A 44 -7.37 -24.58 19.87
C ALA A 44 -7.17 -25.09 21.30
N GLN A 45 -5.99 -24.92 21.89
CA GLN A 45 -5.72 -25.32 23.27
C GLN A 45 -6.51 -24.47 24.29
N ILE A 46 -6.65 -23.16 24.06
CA ILE A 46 -7.48 -22.26 24.88
C ILE A 46 -8.91 -22.81 24.93
N LEU A 47 -9.51 -23.10 23.78
CA LEU A 47 -10.87 -23.65 23.69
C LEU A 47 -11.01 -25.05 24.32
N ARG A 48 -9.93 -25.85 24.38
CA ARG A 48 -9.96 -27.17 25.03
C ARG A 48 -9.81 -27.09 26.54
N GLN A 49 -9.03 -26.15 27.06
CA GLN A 49 -8.68 -26.06 28.48
C GLN A 49 -9.56 -25.08 29.27
N THR A 50 -10.31 -24.21 28.58
CA THR A 50 -11.15 -23.19 29.20
C THR A 50 -12.58 -23.30 28.68
N ASP A 51 -13.54 -22.73 29.43
CA ASP A 51 -14.93 -22.61 29.00
C ASP A 51 -15.17 -21.37 28.09
N THR A 52 -14.08 -20.84 27.49
CA THR A 52 -14.12 -19.65 26.64
C THR A 52 -14.85 -19.95 25.33
N LEU A 53 -15.72 -19.04 24.91
CA LEU A 53 -16.40 -19.13 23.62
C LEU A 53 -15.43 -18.77 22.46
N PRO A 54 -15.56 -19.39 21.28
CA PRO A 54 -14.74 -19.03 20.12
C PRO A 54 -14.75 -17.54 19.76
N ASP A 55 -15.91 -16.88 19.88
CA ASP A 55 -16.09 -15.45 19.59
C ASP A 55 -15.34 -14.54 20.58
N SER A 56 -14.92 -15.07 21.73
CA SER A 56 -14.14 -14.35 22.75
C SER A 56 -12.63 -14.37 22.51
N ILE A 57 -12.20 -14.94 21.38
CA ILE A 57 -10.81 -15.02 20.99
C ILE A 57 -10.57 -14.15 19.75
N LEU A 58 -9.64 -13.20 19.87
CA LEU A 58 -9.22 -12.31 18.80
C LEU A 58 -7.83 -12.69 18.30
N CYS A 59 -7.70 -12.94 17.00
CA CYS A 59 -6.44 -13.14 16.30
C CYS A 59 -6.21 -12.02 15.28
N LEU A 60 -5.14 -11.26 15.46
CA LEU A 60 -4.76 -10.15 14.58
C LEU A 60 -3.52 -10.51 13.76
N THR A 61 -3.59 -10.29 12.45
CA THR A 61 -2.46 -10.48 11.51
C THR A 61 -2.16 -9.20 10.74
N PHE A 62 -0.97 -9.11 10.13
CA PHE A 62 -0.64 -7.96 9.27
C PHE A 62 -1.28 -8.06 7.87
N THR A 63 -1.36 -9.27 7.30
CA THR A 63 -1.85 -9.50 5.93
C THR A 63 -3.14 -10.31 5.90
N GLU A 64 -3.96 -10.07 4.85
CA GLU A 64 -5.17 -10.84 4.58
C GLU A 64 -4.87 -12.32 4.28
N SER A 65 -3.75 -12.59 3.59
CA SER A 65 -3.29 -13.96 3.34
C SER A 65 -2.91 -14.68 4.63
N GLY A 66 -2.34 -13.97 5.61
CA GLY A 66 -2.08 -14.47 6.95
C GLY A 66 -3.36 -14.88 7.69
N ALA A 67 -4.35 -13.98 7.73
CA ALA A 67 -5.66 -14.24 8.33
C ALA A 67 -6.37 -15.45 7.68
N ALA A 68 -6.37 -15.52 6.34
CA ALA A 68 -6.96 -16.63 5.59
C ALA A 68 -6.26 -17.97 5.87
N ASN A 69 -4.91 -17.98 5.91
CA ASN A 69 -4.12 -19.17 6.21
C ASN A 69 -4.40 -19.66 7.64
N MET A 70 -4.42 -18.76 8.61
CA MET A 70 -4.71 -19.07 10.01
C MET A 70 -6.12 -19.67 10.16
N ARG A 71 -7.14 -19.07 9.54
CA ARG A 71 -8.51 -19.59 9.53
C ARG A 71 -8.58 -20.99 8.92
N GLN A 72 -7.92 -21.21 7.78
CA GLN A 72 -7.89 -22.53 7.14
C GLN A 72 -7.23 -23.58 8.04
N ARG A 73 -6.14 -23.23 8.75
CA ARG A 73 -5.48 -24.14 9.69
C ARG A 73 -6.36 -24.45 10.89
N LEU A 74 -6.96 -23.45 11.51
CA LEU A 74 -7.88 -23.65 12.64
C LEU A 74 -9.05 -24.55 12.25
N ARG A 75 -9.62 -24.36 11.06
CA ARG A 75 -10.69 -25.23 10.55
C ARG A 75 -10.29 -26.71 10.48
N GLN A 76 -9.01 -27.00 10.19
CA GLN A 76 -8.51 -28.38 10.18
C GLN A 76 -8.33 -28.99 11.58
N ILE A 77 -8.33 -28.17 12.64
CA ILE A 77 -8.10 -28.56 14.03
C ILE A 77 -9.44 -28.63 14.79
N ILE A 78 -10.24 -27.57 14.74
CA ILE A 78 -11.48 -27.41 15.51
C ILE A 78 -12.76 -27.45 14.66
N GLY A 79 -12.65 -27.63 13.34
CA GLY A 79 -13.80 -27.70 12.45
C GLY A 79 -14.43 -26.34 12.16
N GLU A 80 -15.76 -26.31 12.00
CA GLU A 80 -16.51 -25.11 11.60
C GLU A 80 -16.53 -24.02 12.68
N ASP A 81 -16.22 -24.34 13.95
CA ASP A 81 -16.06 -23.33 15.00
C ASP A 81 -14.90 -22.36 14.73
N ALA A 82 -13.99 -22.68 13.79
CA ALA A 82 -12.98 -21.74 13.34
C ALA A 82 -13.54 -20.48 12.65
N TYR A 83 -14.78 -20.51 12.14
CA TYR A 83 -15.42 -19.34 11.53
C TYR A 83 -16.03 -18.37 12.56
N LYS A 84 -16.18 -18.83 13.81
CA LYS A 84 -16.68 -18.05 14.93
C LYS A 84 -15.57 -17.19 15.56
N ILE A 85 -14.34 -17.70 15.53
CA ILE A 85 -13.16 -16.97 16.02
C ILE A 85 -12.95 -15.70 15.19
N ALA A 86 -12.77 -14.57 15.89
CA ALA A 86 -12.46 -13.29 15.28
C ALA A 86 -11.02 -13.30 14.76
N ILE A 87 -10.84 -13.55 13.46
CA ILE A 87 -9.52 -13.56 12.78
C ILE A 87 -9.52 -12.46 11.73
N HIS A 88 -8.71 -11.43 11.97
CA HIS A 88 -8.72 -10.19 11.20
C HIS A 88 -7.31 -9.66 10.98
N THR A 89 -7.16 -8.83 9.95
CA THR A 89 -6.11 -7.81 9.95
C THR A 89 -6.48 -6.67 10.90
N PHE A 90 -5.53 -5.85 11.37
CA PHE A 90 -5.86 -4.70 12.23
C PHE A 90 -6.92 -3.76 11.62
N HIS A 91 -6.85 -3.52 10.31
CA HIS A 91 -7.77 -2.62 9.61
C HIS A 91 -9.15 -3.26 9.39
N SER A 92 -9.21 -4.55 9.04
CA SER A 92 -10.50 -5.26 8.96
C SER A 92 -11.15 -5.41 10.33
N PHE A 93 -10.37 -5.55 11.40
CA PHE A 93 -10.89 -5.48 12.77
C PHE A 93 -11.48 -4.09 13.08
N GLY A 94 -10.76 -3.00 12.77
CA GLY A 94 -11.28 -1.65 12.94
C GLY A 94 -12.60 -1.42 12.19
N THR A 95 -12.66 -1.89 10.94
CA THR A 95 -13.88 -1.85 10.12
C THR A 95 -15.03 -2.64 10.74
N GLU A 96 -14.76 -3.84 11.28
CA GLU A 96 -15.77 -4.65 11.95
C GLU A 96 -16.34 -3.94 13.18
N ILE A 97 -15.48 -3.35 14.02
CA ILE A 97 -15.91 -2.60 15.20
C ILE A 97 -16.78 -1.39 14.82
N ILE A 98 -16.37 -0.62 13.81
CA ILE A 98 -17.15 0.52 13.30
C ILE A 98 -18.55 0.08 12.84
N ASN A 99 -18.64 -1.05 12.14
CA ASN A 99 -19.89 -1.57 11.59
C ASN A 99 -20.79 -2.22 12.64
N GLN A 100 -20.23 -2.91 13.64
CA GLN A 100 -21.00 -3.54 14.71
C GLN A 100 -21.50 -2.51 15.73
N HIS A 101 -20.74 -1.44 15.95
CA HIS A 101 -20.98 -0.46 17.00
C HIS A 101 -21.31 0.94 16.46
N ARG A 102 -22.07 1.01 15.35
CA ARG A 102 -22.39 2.24 14.60
C ARG A 102 -22.85 3.43 15.45
N GLN A 103 -23.48 3.16 16.60
CA GLN A 103 -23.96 4.19 17.52
C GLN A 103 -22.84 5.08 18.10
N TYR A 104 -21.60 4.59 18.19
CA TYR A 104 -20.45 5.37 18.65
C TYR A 104 -19.69 6.06 17.51
N PHE A 105 -19.98 5.68 16.26
CA PHE A 105 -19.31 6.18 15.06
C PHE A 105 -20.27 6.99 14.18
N PHE A 106 -20.85 8.05 14.75
CA PHE A 106 -21.81 8.92 14.06
C PHE A 106 -21.20 9.48 12.75
N ARG A 107 -21.85 9.22 11.61
CA ARG A 107 -21.37 9.42 10.20
C ARG A 107 -20.27 8.49 9.70
N GLY A 108 -19.50 7.84 10.58
CA GLY A 108 -18.39 6.94 10.20
C GLY A 108 -18.84 5.61 9.60
N ALA A 109 -19.99 5.06 10.01
CA ALA A 109 -20.44 3.75 9.52
C ALA A 109 -20.98 3.75 8.08
N ASP A 110 -21.36 4.91 7.53
CA ASP A 110 -21.76 5.05 6.12
C ASP A 110 -20.64 5.70 5.28
N ALA A 111 -19.52 6.03 5.91
CA ALA A 111 -18.43 6.73 5.24
C ALA A 111 -17.76 5.83 4.19
N GLN A 112 -17.23 6.45 3.14
CA GLN A 112 -16.55 5.76 2.05
C GLN A 112 -15.03 5.96 2.14
N PRO A 113 -14.21 4.98 1.70
CA PRO A 113 -12.78 5.15 1.66
C PRO A 113 -12.38 6.25 0.67
N ALA A 114 -11.59 7.22 1.13
CA ALA A 114 -10.97 8.23 0.28
C ALA A 114 -9.78 7.64 -0.46
N ASP A 115 -9.86 7.58 -1.80
CA ASP A 115 -8.73 7.19 -2.64
C ASP A 115 -7.64 8.27 -2.68
N GLU A 116 -6.44 7.91 -3.13
CA GLU A 116 -5.27 8.81 -3.15
C GLU A 116 -5.54 10.14 -3.86
N LEU A 117 -6.34 10.09 -4.94
CA LEU A 117 -6.75 11.26 -5.70
C LEU A 117 -7.60 12.20 -4.86
N THR A 118 -8.62 11.66 -4.20
CA THR A 118 -9.51 12.42 -3.31
C THR A 118 -8.72 13.05 -2.17
N GLN A 119 -7.79 12.31 -1.57
CA GLN A 119 -6.89 12.83 -0.54
C GLN A 119 -6.06 14.01 -1.07
N HIS A 120 -5.49 13.88 -2.27
CA HIS A 120 -4.72 14.95 -2.92
C HIS A 120 -5.57 16.20 -3.21
N GLN A 121 -6.81 16.02 -3.67
CA GLN A 121 -7.73 17.12 -3.91
C GLN A 121 -8.11 17.84 -2.61
N ILE A 122 -8.40 17.10 -1.54
CA ILE A 122 -8.74 17.69 -0.24
C ILE A 122 -7.56 18.53 0.29
N VAL A 123 -6.35 17.95 0.32
CA VAL A 123 -5.17 18.67 0.81
C VAL A 123 -4.88 19.89 -0.06
N THR A 124 -4.97 19.76 -1.39
CA THR A 124 -4.79 20.91 -2.31
C THR A 124 -5.81 22.01 -2.04
N GLY A 125 -7.09 21.67 -1.87
CA GLY A 125 -8.13 22.65 -1.56
C GLY A 125 -7.92 23.36 -0.21
N ILE A 126 -7.38 22.65 0.79
CA ILE A 126 -6.99 23.26 2.08
C ILE A 126 -5.83 24.24 1.86
N LEU A 127 -4.81 23.86 1.09
CA LEU A 127 -3.66 24.71 0.79
C LEU A 127 -4.05 25.99 0.03
N GLU A 128 -5.06 25.94 -0.83
CA GLU A 128 -5.61 27.12 -1.53
C GLU A 128 -6.22 28.16 -0.59
N GLY A 129 -6.74 27.73 0.56
CA GLY A 129 -7.31 28.60 1.59
C GLY A 129 -6.29 29.20 2.55
N LEU A 130 -5.02 28.79 2.49
CA LEU A 130 -3.98 29.26 3.41
C LEU A 130 -3.50 30.68 3.07
N ASP A 131 -3.11 31.42 4.11
CA ASP A 131 -2.42 32.71 3.95
C ASP A 131 -1.05 32.51 3.28
N TRP A 132 -0.63 33.48 2.45
CA TRP A 132 0.65 33.46 1.73
C TRP A 132 1.87 33.43 2.66
N ARG A 133 1.69 33.77 3.93
CA ARG A 133 2.73 33.71 4.98
C ARG A 133 2.95 32.29 5.51
N ASN A 134 2.03 31.37 5.27
CA ASN A 134 2.15 30.01 5.77
C ASN A 134 3.37 29.33 5.11
N PRO A 135 4.27 28.70 5.87
CA PRO A 135 5.48 28.09 5.31
C PRO A 135 5.19 26.94 4.32
N LEU A 136 3.97 26.41 4.31
CA LEU A 136 3.52 25.32 3.45
C LEU A 136 2.73 25.79 2.21
N SER A 137 2.49 27.09 2.04
CA SER A 137 1.78 27.65 0.87
C SER A 137 2.66 27.83 -0.37
N ALA A 138 3.89 27.28 -0.36
CA ALA A 138 4.85 27.44 -1.45
C ALA A 138 4.37 26.72 -2.73
N LYS A 139 4.40 27.43 -3.86
CA LYS A 139 4.05 26.91 -5.18
C LYS A 139 5.26 26.85 -6.11
N ASN A 140 5.33 25.81 -6.94
CA ASN A 140 6.26 25.68 -8.05
C ASN A 140 5.48 25.33 -9.31
N ASN A 141 5.68 26.08 -10.41
CA ASN A 141 4.92 25.92 -11.66
C ASN A 141 3.39 25.90 -11.50
N GLY A 142 2.84 26.60 -10.50
CA GLY A 142 1.40 26.65 -10.23
C GLY A 142 0.89 25.56 -9.28
N GLU A 143 1.68 24.53 -8.99
CA GLU A 143 1.34 23.44 -8.08
C GLU A 143 1.95 23.66 -6.69
N PHE A 144 1.29 23.19 -5.64
CA PHE A 144 1.83 23.23 -4.28
C PHE A 144 2.97 22.23 -4.12
N VAL A 145 4.07 22.69 -3.53
CA VAL A 145 5.29 21.87 -3.37
C VAL A 145 5.08 20.73 -2.37
N TYR A 146 4.26 20.96 -1.34
CA TYR A 146 4.17 20.08 -0.16
C TYR A 146 2.98 19.12 -0.17
N THR A 147 2.15 19.06 -1.20
CA THR A 147 0.90 18.26 -1.15
C THR A 147 1.15 16.78 -0.86
N SER A 148 1.98 16.09 -1.64
CA SER A 148 2.28 14.67 -1.42
C SER A 148 3.02 14.42 -0.10
N GLU A 149 3.87 15.37 0.32
CA GLU A 149 4.59 15.29 1.58
C GLU A 149 3.62 15.42 2.77
N LEU A 150 2.61 16.31 2.68
CA LEU A 150 1.60 16.49 3.71
C LEU A 150 0.70 15.27 3.86
N ILE A 151 0.26 14.66 2.76
CA ILE A 151 -0.51 13.40 2.81
C ILE A 151 0.29 12.34 3.55
N ARG A 152 1.57 12.18 3.21
CA ARG A 152 2.47 11.23 3.88
C ARG A 152 2.63 11.56 5.37
N VAL A 153 2.87 12.82 5.72
CA VAL A 153 3.05 13.25 7.12
C VAL A 153 1.77 13.06 7.93
N ILE A 154 0.59 13.34 7.36
CA ILE A 154 -0.70 13.06 7.99
C ILE A 154 -0.87 11.56 8.25
N SER A 155 -0.54 10.71 7.27
CA SER A 155 -0.55 9.25 7.45
C SER A 155 0.42 8.81 8.55
N GLU A 156 1.65 9.35 8.60
CA GLU A 156 2.63 9.08 9.67
C GLU A 156 2.11 9.50 11.06
N PHE A 157 1.39 10.62 11.16
CA PHE A 157 0.73 11.04 12.41
C PHE A 157 -0.35 10.07 12.85
N LYS A 158 -1.21 9.63 11.92
CA LYS A 158 -2.29 8.67 12.21
C LYS A 158 -1.73 7.30 12.59
N GLN A 159 -0.70 6.81 11.90
CA GLN A 159 0.00 5.56 12.21
C GLN A 159 0.75 5.60 13.54
N SER A 160 1.17 6.80 13.97
CA SER A 160 1.69 7.03 15.31
C SER A 160 0.60 7.02 16.39
N GLY A 161 -0.67 6.95 15.99
CA GLY A 161 -1.82 6.95 16.89
C GLY A 161 -2.10 8.32 17.49
N LEU A 162 -1.68 9.41 16.83
CA LEU A 162 -1.74 10.76 17.39
C LEU A 162 -2.83 11.62 16.72
N THR A 163 -3.65 12.23 17.56
CA THR A 163 -4.63 13.24 17.14
C THR A 163 -3.99 14.62 16.98
N PRO A 164 -4.62 15.56 16.25
CA PRO A 164 -4.12 16.94 16.17
C PRO A 164 -3.96 17.59 17.55
N ALA A 165 -4.88 17.30 18.49
CA ALA A 165 -4.83 17.81 19.86
C ALA A 165 -3.60 17.27 20.62
N GLU A 166 -3.32 15.98 20.54
CA GLU A 166 -2.15 15.37 21.17
C GLU A 166 -0.84 15.85 20.55
N LEU A 167 -0.78 16.01 19.23
CA LEU A 167 0.38 16.57 18.55
C LEU A 167 0.68 18.00 19.00
N ARG A 168 -0.34 18.82 19.25
CA ARG A 168 -0.16 20.16 19.83
C ARG A 168 0.41 20.10 21.25
N LEU A 169 -0.04 19.16 22.08
CA LEU A 169 0.52 18.95 23.42
C LEU A 169 2.00 18.53 23.35
N VAL A 170 2.33 17.57 22.48
CA VAL A 170 3.71 17.11 22.24
C VAL A 170 4.58 18.26 21.74
N THR A 171 4.12 19.01 20.75
CA THR A 171 4.88 20.13 20.16
C THR A 171 5.09 21.24 21.17
N SER A 172 4.08 21.54 22.00
CA SER A 172 4.18 22.54 23.07
C SER A 172 5.18 22.11 24.15
N ASP A 173 5.18 20.84 24.55
CA ASP A 173 6.16 20.33 25.51
C ASP A 173 7.58 20.36 24.94
N ASN A 174 7.76 19.94 23.68
CA ASN A 174 9.04 19.99 22.99
C ASN A 174 9.56 21.43 22.91
N GLN A 175 8.72 22.38 22.52
CA GLN A 175 9.09 23.79 22.41
C GLN A 175 9.52 24.39 23.76
N ARG A 176 8.81 24.02 24.83
CA ARG A 176 9.17 24.42 26.20
C ARG A 176 10.55 23.86 26.57
N VAL A 177 10.76 22.56 26.40
CA VAL A 177 12.06 21.91 26.70
C VAL A 177 13.19 22.56 25.91
N ILE A 178 13.01 22.79 24.61
CA ILE A 178 14.00 23.44 23.74
C ILE A 178 14.34 24.84 24.27
N THR A 179 13.32 25.62 24.66
CA THR A 179 13.51 26.98 25.20
C THR A 179 14.25 26.94 26.53
N ASP A 180 13.89 26.00 27.42
CA ASP A 180 14.45 25.84 28.76
C ASP A 180 15.95 25.46 28.74
N ILE A 181 16.42 24.78 27.69
CA ILE A 181 17.81 24.30 27.55
C ILE A 181 18.63 25.10 26.55
N ALA A 182 18.02 26.05 25.83
CA ALA A 182 18.70 26.82 24.77
C ALA A 182 19.97 27.51 25.28
N ALA A 183 19.90 28.16 26.44
CA ALA A 183 21.04 28.84 27.06
C ALA A 183 22.16 27.86 27.45
N ASP A 184 21.80 26.68 27.96
CA ASP A 184 22.75 25.63 28.35
C ASP A 184 23.50 25.09 27.11
N ILE A 185 22.77 24.80 26.02
CA ILE A 185 23.35 24.34 24.75
C ILE A 185 24.29 25.40 24.15
N GLN A 186 23.88 26.67 24.19
CA GLN A 186 24.71 27.79 23.74
C GLN A 186 26.01 27.89 24.56
N GLN A 187 25.92 27.77 25.88
CA GLN A 187 27.09 27.83 26.77
C GLN A 187 28.07 26.68 26.50
N VAL A 188 27.56 25.46 26.32
CA VAL A 188 28.39 24.26 26.06
C VAL A 188 29.15 24.37 24.73
N PHE A 189 28.52 24.93 23.70
CA PHE A 189 29.14 25.09 22.38
C PHE A 189 29.71 26.48 22.07
N ALA A 190 29.74 27.39 23.06
CA ALA A 190 30.37 28.70 22.93
C ALA A 190 31.89 28.60 22.68
N SER A 191 32.52 27.52 23.15
CA SER A 191 33.96 27.26 23.00
C SER A 191 34.22 26.06 22.07
N LYS A 192 35.46 25.95 21.55
CA LYS A 192 35.84 24.80 20.71
C LYS A 192 35.73 23.50 21.52
N ILE A 193 35.11 22.48 20.93
CA ILE A 193 34.94 21.15 21.54
C ILE A 193 36.32 20.61 21.96
N SER A 194 36.48 20.48 23.27
CA SER A 194 37.68 19.95 23.95
C SER A 194 37.28 18.89 24.97
N LYS A 195 38.25 18.23 25.62
CA LYS A 195 37.99 17.26 26.69
C LYS A 195 37.19 17.84 27.86
N LYS A 196 37.29 19.15 28.12
CA LYS A 196 36.47 19.86 29.12
C LYS A 196 34.98 19.92 28.76
N THR A 197 34.63 19.78 27.49
CA THR A 197 33.23 19.73 27.03
C THR A 197 32.56 18.42 27.45
N ILE A 198 33.33 17.34 27.57
CA ILE A 198 32.83 16.03 28.01
C ILE A 198 32.39 16.13 29.48
N GLU A 199 33.16 16.84 30.31
CA GLU A 199 32.85 17.11 31.72
C GLU A 199 31.59 17.99 31.90
N LEU A 200 31.23 18.80 30.90
CA LEU A 200 30.02 19.64 30.92
C LEU A 200 28.78 18.92 30.34
N PHE A 201 28.97 17.86 29.55
CA PHE A 201 27.91 17.13 28.86
C PHE A 201 27.12 16.19 29.81
N ALA A 202 27.80 15.50 30.72
CA ALA A 202 27.14 14.61 31.68
C ALA A 202 26.22 15.35 32.67
N PRO A 203 26.62 16.47 33.31
CA PRO A 203 25.74 17.27 34.16
C PRO A 203 24.54 17.87 33.41
N LEU A 204 24.72 18.15 32.11
CA LEU A 204 23.62 18.63 31.27
C LEU A 204 22.55 17.55 31.09
N ALA A 205 22.94 16.29 30.89
CA ALA A 205 21.99 15.17 30.78
C ALA A 205 21.16 15.00 32.07
N GLU A 206 21.81 15.05 33.23
CA GLU A 206 21.13 14.97 34.54
C GLU A 206 20.17 16.14 34.74
N LYS A 207 20.59 17.37 34.46
CA LYS A 207 19.74 18.57 34.55
C LYS A 207 18.50 18.48 33.65
N ILE A 208 18.64 17.91 32.45
CA ILE A 208 17.52 17.70 31.52
C ILE A 208 16.58 16.59 32.03
N ALA A 209 17.14 15.51 32.59
CA ALA A 209 16.36 14.42 33.16
C ALA A 209 15.59 14.84 34.42
N GLU A 210 16.17 15.64 35.32
CA GLU A 210 15.51 16.15 36.54
C GLU A 210 14.27 17.00 36.20
N ARG A 211 14.32 17.75 35.10
CA ARG A 211 13.19 18.56 34.60
C ARG A 211 12.02 17.73 34.07
N VAL A 212 12.20 16.44 33.85
CA VAL A 212 11.10 15.49 33.59
C VAL A 212 10.32 15.21 34.88
N GLY A 213 10.99 15.26 36.04
CA GLY A 213 10.43 14.94 37.36
C GLY A 213 9.77 16.10 38.11
N GLU A 214 10.15 17.36 37.85
CA GLU A 214 9.59 18.54 38.56
C GLU A 214 8.08 18.81 38.31
N ARG A 215 7.45 18.14 37.34
CA ARG A 215 6.01 18.24 37.05
C ARG A 215 5.08 17.61 38.11
N GLY A 216 5.61 16.96 39.16
CA GLY A 216 4.79 16.28 40.17
C GLY A 216 4.42 17.09 41.42
N ALA A 217 4.98 18.29 41.65
CA ALA A 217 4.93 18.92 42.98
C ALA A 217 4.19 20.27 43.08
N THR A 218 3.78 20.89 41.98
CA THR A 218 3.16 22.23 42.03
C THR A 218 1.77 22.22 41.40
N GLU A 219 0.80 21.74 42.18
CA GLU A 219 -0.58 22.26 42.36
C GLU A 219 -1.45 21.19 43.03
N LEU A 220 -1.13 20.84 44.28
CA LEU A 220 -2.08 20.18 45.18
C LEU A 220 -3.03 21.24 45.74
N SER A 221 -4.07 21.58 44.98
CA SER A 221 -5.29 22.12 45.57
C SER A 221 -6.07 20.95 46.16
N GLU A 222 -6.17 20.92 47.48
CA GLU A 222 -6.96 19.95 48.25
C GLU A 222 -8.41 19.90 47.75
N ASN A 223 -8.80 18.75 47.17
CA ASN A 223 -10.08 18.04 47.38
C ASN A 223 -10.52 17.29 46.10
N THR A 224 -10.11 16.02 45.98
CA THR A 224 -10.96 14.89 45.55
C THR A 224 -10.14 13.60 45.70
N ALA A 225 -10.60 12.70 46.57
CA ALA A 225 -10.00 11.39 46.76
C ALA A 225 -10.61 10.39 45.77
N SER A 226 -9.85 10.00 44.73
CA SER A 226 -9.96 8.69 44.10
C SER A 226 -8.65 8.33 43.38
N SER A 227 -7.98 7.31 43.91
CA SER A 227 -7.09 6.31 43.29
C SER A 227 -6.38 6.58 41.95
N ALA A 228 -5.04 6.43 42.02
CA ALA A 228 -4.00 6.27 40.98
C ALA A 228 -3.29 7.57 40.51
N PRO A 229 -1.94 7.61 40.51
CA PRO A 229 -1.17 8.80 40.15
C PRO A 229 -1.17 9.00 38.64
N HIS A 230 -1.94 9.96 38.14
CA HIS A 230 -1.86 10.40 36.75
C HIS A 230 -0.51 11.11 36.50
N HIS A 231 0.46 10.36 35.97
CA HIS A 231 1.73 10.88 35.47
C HIS A 231 1.55 11.47 34.05
N THR A 232 2.10 12.67 33.83
CA THR A 232 2.37 13.35 32.53
C THR A 232 1.18 13.76 31.63
N ASN A 233 1.11 15.05 31.25
CA ASN A 233 0.17 15.61 30.25
C ASN A 233 0.43 15.15 28.78
N LEU A 234 1.20 14.07 28.57
CA LEU A 234 1.51 13.52 27.24
C LEU A 234 0.86 12.14 27.10
N PRO A 235 0.48 11.71 25.90
CA PRO A 235 0.01 10.35 25.67
C PRO A 235 1.04 9.33 26.20
N SER A 236 0.57 8.29 26.91
CA SER A 236 1.41 7.30 27.59
C SER A 236 2.37 6.54 26.65
N SER A 237 2.03 6.50 25.36
CA SER A 237 2.82 5.89 24.29
C SER A 237 4.02 6.74 23.81
N ILE A 238 4.05 8.04 24.14
CA ILE A 238 5.06 8.99 23.67
C ILE A 238 6.13 9.21 24.74
N THR A 239 7.37 8.89 24.39
CA THR A 239 8.53 9.21 25.23
C THR A 239 8.76 10.73 25.25
N PRO A 240 8.81 11.38 26.43
CA PRO A 240 9.05 12.82 26.51
C PRO A 240 10.37 13.25 25.84
N TYR A 241 10.35 14.35 25.08
CA TYR A 241 11.53 14.83 24.34
C TYR A 241 12.73 15.13 25.24
N ALA A 242 12.49 15.64 26.46
CA ALA A 242 13.54 15.82 27.46
C ALA A 242 14.25 14.51 27.82
N GLN A 243 13.52 13.39 27.94
CA GLN A 243 14.12 12.07 28.21
C GLN A 243 14.95 11.59 27.03
N VAL A 244 14.45 11.76 25.80
CA VAL A 244 15.20 11.41 24.57
C VAL A 244 16.50 12.21 24.47
N LEU A 245 16.45 13.52 24.73
CA LEU A 245 17.63 14.37 24.75
C LEU A 245 18.61 13.98 25.86
N ALA A 246 18.12 13.78 27.09
CA ALA A 246 18.96 13.40 28.22
C ALA A 246 19.70 12.08 27.95
N LEU A 247 19.00 11.05 27.48
CA LEU A 247 19.60 9.77 27.11
C LEU A 247 20.60 9.91 25.96
N SER A 248 20.27 10.70 24.94
CA SER A 248 21.18 10.94 23.81
C SER A 248 22.47 11.63 24.25
N ILE A 249 22.37 12.62 25.14
CA ILE A 249 23.52 13.35 25.70
C ILE A 249 24.34 12.43 26.60
N ALA A 250 23.69 11.67 27.50
CA ALA A 250 24.36 10.73 28.41
C ALA A 250 25.14 9.65 27.64
N HIS A 251 24.51 9.02 26.64
CA HIS A 251 25.18 8.02 25.81
C HIS A 251 26.38 8.60 25.05
N THR A 252 26.22 9.79 24.48
CA THR A 252 27.30 10.49 23.76
C THR A 252 28.47 10.84 24.70
N ALA A 253 28.17 11.25 25.93
CA ALA A 253 29.18 11.53 26.94
C ALA A 253 29.95 10.25 27.31
N GLN A 254 29.24 9.14 27.54
CA GLN A 254 29.84 7.85 27.86
C GLN A 254 30.72 7.33 26.72
N GLU A 255 30.22 7.35 25.48
CA GLU A 255 30.99 6.93 24.30
C GLU A 255 32.27 7.76 24.14
N ALA A 256 32.20 9.07 24.39
CA ALA A 256 33.37 9.95 24.32
C ALA A 256 34.40 9.67 25.41
N ILE A 257 33.96 9.26 26.61
CA ILE A 257 34.82 8.83 27.71
C ILE A 257 35.50 7.50 27.33
N ASP A 258 34.73 6.51 26.90
CA ASP A 258 35.21 5.16 26.57
C ASP A 258 36.20 5.18 25.40
N THR A 259 35.92 5.99 24.38
CA THR A 259 36.80 6.14 23.20
C THR A 259 37.91 7.17 23.39
N ASN A 260 37.92 7.89 24.52
CA ASN A 260 38.82 9.03 24.81
C ASN A 260 38.91 10.04 23.65
N SER A 261 37.77 10.29 22.98
CA SER A 261 37.67 11.00 21.71
C SER A 261 36.55 12.03 21.75
N THR A 262 36.76 13.20 21.14
CA THR A 262 35.73 14.26 21.01
C THR A 262 34.87 14.11 19.76
N LYS A 263 35.09 13.05 18.97
CA LYS A 263 34.31 12.76 17.76
C LYS A 263 32.81 12.54 18.04
N PRO A 264 32.40 11.78 19.08
CA PRO A 264 30.98 11.57 19.38
C PRO A 264 30.24 12.89 19.67
N LEU A 265 30.82 13.80 20.47
CA LEU A 265 30.24 15.12 20.74
C LEU A 265 30.11 15.97 19.47
N THR A 266 31.08 15.89 18.56
CA THR A 266 31.02 16.62 17.29
C THR A 266 29.93 16.07 16.39
N ALA A 267 29.79 14.74 16.32
CA ALA A 267 28.72 14.07 15.58
C ALA A 267 27.34 14.42 16.16
N TRP A 268 27.19 14.38 17.48
CA TRP A 268 25.96 14.77 18.18
C TRP A 268 25.59 16.22 17.90
N LYS A 269 26.54 17.17 18.05
CA LYS A 269 26.31 18.58 17.74
C LYS A 269 25.85 18.78 16.30
N ASN A 270 26.50 18.11 15.34
CA ASN A 270 26.13 18.22 13.93
C ASN A 270 24.77 17.57 13.64
N LYS A 271 24.35 16.57 14.42
CA LYS A 271 23.04 15.93 14.33
C LYS A 271 21.95 16.86 14.86
N TRP A 272 22.09 17.38 16.08
CA TRP A 272 21.03 18.04 16.84
C TRP A 272 21.03 19.58 16.77
N CYS A 273 22.17 20.22 16.51
CA CYS A 273 22.29 21.68 16.55
C CYS A 273 22.59 22.30 15.17
N GLU A 274 22.14 23.53 14.98
CA GLU A 274 22.49 24.41 13.87
C GLU A 274 22.78 25.83 14.36
N LYS A 275 23.27 26.71 13.48
CA LYS A 275 23.55 28.11 13.84
C LYS A 275 22.38 29.00 13.46
N ASN A 276 21.89 29.79 14.41
CA ASN A 276 20.91 30.84 14.14
C ASN A 276 21.54 32.02 13.37
N ALA A 277 20.74 33.03 13.02
CA ALA A 277 21.22 34.23 12.32
C ALA A 277 22.28 35.03 13.09
N ALA A 278 22.35 34.88 14.43
CA ALA A 278 23.37 35.48 15.29
C ALA A 278 24.66 34.64 15.38
N GLY A 279 24.71 33.47 14.74
CA GLY A 279 25.85 32.56 14.74
C GLY A 279 25.94 31.63 15.97
N GLU A 280 24.91 31.63 16.83
CA GLU A 280 24.82 30.83 18.05
C GLU A 280 24.23 29.45 17.75
N PHE A 281 24.67 28.42 18.49
CA PHE A 281 24.14 27.07 18.33
C PHE A 281 22.77 26.92 19.01
N VAL A 282 21.77 26.53 18.23
CA VAL A 282 20.40 26.22 18.67
C VAL A 282 20.02 24.81 18.19
N LEU A 283 19.03 24.19 18.81
CA LEU A 283 18.52 22.89 18.36
C LEU A 283 17.77 23.05 17.04
N LYS A 284 18.03 22.15 16.08
CA LYS A 284 17.38 22.17 14.74
C LYS A 284 15.87 22.03 14.82
N ASP A 285 15.39 21.29 15.83
CA ASP A 285 13.96 21.04 16.05
C ASP A 285 13.18 22.35 16.32
N PHE A 286 13.85 23.42 16.77
CA PHE A 286 13.25 24.74 16.94
C PHE A 286 12.75 25.32 15.60
N ALA A 287 13.55 25.23 14.54
CA ALA A 287 13.20 25.77 13.22
C ALA A 287 12.14 24.92 12.50
N ALA A 288 12.11 23.61 12.79
CA ALA A 288 11.11 22.69 12.26
C ALA A 288 9.71 22.87 12.89
N SER A 289 9.65 23.47 14.09
CA SER A 289 8.43 23.65 14.90
C SER A 289 7.32 24.43 14.16
N GLU A 290 7.67 25.48 13.40
CA GLU A 290 6.68 26.29 12.66
C GLU A 290 6.00 25.49 11.54
N LYS A 291 6.78 24.73 10.77
CA LYS A 291 6.25 23.86 9.71
C LYS A 291 5.42 22.71 10.29
N LEU A 292 5.87 22.14 11.40
CA LEU A 292 5.15 21.08 12.10
C LEU A 292 3.81 21.58 12.61
N SER A 293 3.76 22.76 13.23
CA SER A 293 2.51 23.39 13.66
C SER A 293 1.56 23.62 12.49
N ALA A 294 2.05 24.15 11.37
CA ALA A 294 1.24 24.35 10.18
C ALA A 294 0.72 23.01 9.60
N ALA A 295 1.53 21.95 9.63
CA ALA A 295 1.11 20.61 9.21
C ALA A 295 0.02 20.02 10.12
N ILE A 296 0.09 20.26 11.43
CA ILE A 296 -0.96 19.84 12.39
C ILE A 296 -2.29 20.57 12.12
N ASP A 297 -2.25 21.86 11.80
CA ASP A 297 -3.46 22.61 11.44
C ASP A 297 -4.08 22.10 10.13
N ILE A 298 -3.25 21.75 9.14
CA ILE A 298 -3.71 21.11 7.90
C ILE A 298 -4.29 19.73 8.19
N TYR A 299 -3.68 18.94 9.08
CA TYR A 299 -4.20 17.64 9.49
C TYR A 299 -5.61 17.77 10.11
N GLU A 300 -5.81 18.72 11.03
CA GLU A 300 -7.14 18.97 11.61
C GLU A 300 -8.15 19.39 10.55
N ALA A 301 -7.78 20.31 9.65
CA ALA A 301 -8.65 20.73 8.54
C ALA A 301 -8.98 19.55 7.59
N TYR A 302 -8.01 18.69 7.31
CA TYR A 302 -8.18 17.49 6.49
C TYR A 302 -9.18 16.51 7.12
N GLY A 303 -9.04 16.22 8.41
CA GLY A 303 -10.00 15.39 9.15
C GLY A 303 -11.42 15.96 9.14
N ASN A 304 -11.56 17.29 9.27
CA ASN A 304 -12.85 17.95 9.20
C ASN A 304 -13.51 17.80 7.81
N VAL A 305 -12.75 17.99 6.73
CA VAL A 305 -13.28 17.84 5.36
C VAL A 305 -13.66 16.37 5.08
N LEU A 306 -12.88 15.40 5.55
CA LEU A 306 -13.26 13.98 5.45
C LEU A 306 -14.59 13.72 6.17
N ALA A 307 -14.74 14.18 7.41
CA ALA A 307 -15.96 14.01 8.19
C ALA A 307 -17.19 14.71 7.57
N GLU A 308 -17.01 15.89 6.98
CA GLU A 308 -18.07 16.62 6.26
C GLU A 308 -18.54 15.85 5.02
N ARG A 309 -17.60 15.24 4.29
CA ARG A 309 -17.88 14.46 3.08
C ARG A 309 -18.26 13.01 3.36
N SER A 310 -18.30 12.61 4.64
CA SER A 310 -18.51 11.21 5.04
C SER A 310 -17.50 10.28 4.35
N LEU A 311 -16.22 10.65 4.45
CA LEU A 311 -15.09 9.89 3.95
C LEU A 311 -14.19 9.50 5.12
N PHE A 312 -13.42 8.42 4.94
CA PHE A 312 -12.34 8.03 5.85
C PHE A 312 -11.12 7.62 5.01
N ASP A 313 -9.91 7.73 5.54
CA ASP A 313 -8.76 7.04 4.96
C ASP A 313 -8.40 5.76 5.73
N TYR A 314 -7.47 5.00 5.17
CA TYR A 314 -7.14 3.68 5.70
C TYR A 314 -6.66 3.73 7.16
N ASP A 315 -5.87 4.75 7.51
CA ASP A 315 -5.34 4.91 8.87
C ASP A 315 -6.44 5.33 9.87
N ASP A 316 -7.51 6.01 9.40
CA ASP A 316 -8.67 6.35 10.24
C ASP A 316 -9.41 5.13 10.78
N MET A 317 -9.35 3.97 10.11
CA MET A 317 -10.03 2.75 10.57
C MET A 317 -9.56 2.31 11.95
N ILE A 318 -8.29 2.57 12.29
CA ILE A 318 -7.71 2.22 13.58
C ILE A 318 -7.85 3.40 14.54
N LEU A 319 -7.49 4.61 14.09
CA LEU A 319 -7.51 5.79 14.94
C LEU A 319 -8.92 6.13 15.44
N SER A 320 -9.95 5.95 14.61
CA SER A 320 -11.35 6.18 15.01
C SER A 320 -11.78 5.23 16.12
N VAL A 321 -11.34 3.97 16.07
CA VAL A 321 -11.67 2.97 17.11
C VAL A 321 -10.98 3.32 18.43
N ILE A 322 -9.71 3.72 18.38
CA ILE A 322 -8.97 4.22 19.57
C ILE A 322 -9.72 5.40 20.18
N GLN A 323 -10.04 6.42 19.37
CA GLN A 323 -10.77 7.60 19.84
C GLN A 323 -12.14 7.23 20.42
N ALA A 324 -12.86 6.28 19.81
CA ALA A 324 -14.14 5.82 20.31
C ALA A 324 -14.01 5.10 21.66
N CYS A 325 -13.01 4.22 21.81
CA CYS A 325 -12.70 3.53 23.08
C CYS A 325 -12.34 4.51 24.20
N GLU A 326 -11.57 5.56 23.90
CA GLU A 326 -11.15 6.56 24.88
C GLU A 326 -12.26 7.55 25.25
N SER A 327 -13.11 7.91 24.30
CA SER A 327 -14.24 8.81 24.52
C SER A 327 -15.47 8.13 25.14
N HIS A 328 -15.65 6.83 24.89
CA HIS A 328 -16.77 6.02 25.36
C HIS A 328 -16.27 4.80 26.13
N PRO A 329 -16.01 4.94 27.46
CA PRO A 329 -15.50 3.85 28.28
C PRO A 329 -16.36 2.59 28.25
N GLU A 330 -17.67 2.71 28.01
CA GLU A 330 -18.59 1.59 27.83
C GLU A 330 -18.29 0.76 26.58
N LEU A 331 -17.88 1.39 25.46
CA LEU A 331 -17.46 0.66 24.26
C LEU A 331 -16.21 -0.16 24.58
N ARG A 332 -15.22 0.49 25.19
CA ARG A 332 -13.97 -0.16 25.58
C ARG A 332 -14.21 -1.35 26.52
N ALA A 333 -15.05 -1.17 27.55
CA ALA A 333 -15.40 -2.24 28.48
C ALA A 333 -16.12 -3.41 27.80
N ASN A 334 -17.04 -3.14 26.86
CA ASN A 334 -17.70 -4.20 26.10
C ASN A 334 -16.71 -5.00 25.24
N LEU A 335 -15.76 -4.31 24.59
CA LEU A 335 -14.73 -4.97 23.77
C LEU A 335 -13.77 -5.80 24.63
N GLN A 336 -13.38 -5.29 25.80
CA GLN A 336 -12.57 -6.01 26.79
C GLN A 336 -13.29 -7.27 27.31
N GLU A 337 -14.60 -7.18 27.61
CA GLU A 337 -15.40 -8.33 28.06
C GLU A 337 -15.59 -9.38 26.94
N GLN A 338 -15.76 -8.89 25.71
CA GLN A 338 -15.88 -9.75 24.53
C GLN A 338 -14.56 -10.49 24.27
N PHE A 339 -13.45 -9.77 24.09
CA PHE A 339 -12.17 -10.33 23.67
C PHE A 339 -11.26 -10.68 24.85
N GLN A 340 -11.52 -11.82 25.46
CA GLN A 340 -10.81 -12.30 26.65
C GLN A 340 -9.40 -12.84 26.34
N PHE A 341 -9.14 -13.26 25.10
CA PHE A 341 -7.83 -13.72 24.63
C PHE A 341 -7.46 -13.03 23.32
N ILE A 342 -6.30 -12.36 23.30
CA ILE A 342 -5.82 -11.63 22.12
C ILE A 342 -4.50 -12.25 21.66
N MET A 343 -4.41 -12.57 20.38
CA MET A 343 -3.20 -13.09 19.73
C MET A 343 -2.81 -12.20 18.57
N VAL A 344 -1.54 -11.83 18.50
CA VAL A 344 -1.00 -10.95 17.47
C VAL A 344 0.13 -11.66 16.73
N ASP A 345 -0.01 -11.83 15.41
CA ASP A 345 1.02 -12.35 14.52
C ASP A 345 1.83 -11.21 13.89
N GLU A 346 3.07 -11.49 13.50
CA GLU A 346 4.02 -10.53 12.91
C GLU A 346 4.09 -9.20 13.68
N PHE A 347 4.19 -9.28 15.02
CA PHE A 347 4.14 -8.13 15.92
C PHE A 347 5.22 -7.08 15.64
N GLN A 348 6.36 -7.47 15.05
CA GLN A 348 7.42 -6.55 14.65
C GLN A 348 6.99 -5.54 13.57
N ASP A 349 5.94 -5.85 12.81
CA ASP A 349 5.44 -5.02 11.72
C ASP A 349 4.31 -4.10 12.17
N THR A 350 4.02 -4.06 13.48
CA THR A 350 2.99 -3.18 14.04
C THR A 350 3.47 -1.73 14.16
N ASN A 351 2.55 -0.78 13.95
CA ASN A 351 2.78 0.64 14.22
C ASN A 351 2.28 1.04 15.62
N LEU A 352 2.50 2.30 16.03
CA LEU A 352 2.16 2.74 17.38
C LEU A 352 0.64 2.85 17.62
N ALA A 353 -0.14 3.19 16.59
CA ALA A 353 -1.60 3.18 16.67
C ALA A 353 -2.13 1.77 16.96
N GLN A 354 -1.64 0.76 16.24
CA GLN A 354 -2.00 -0.64 16.46
C GLN A 354 -1.62 -1.11 17.87
N LEU A 355 -0.44 -0.71 18.37
CA LEU A 355 -0.04 -1.00 19.74
C LEU A 355 -0.96 -0.33 20.77
N ARG A 356 -1.32 0.94 20.56
CA ARG A 356 -2.26 1.68 21.43
C ARG A 356 -3.63 1.00 21.47
N LEU A 357 -4.15 0.58 20.32
CA LEU A 357 -5.39 -0.21 20.25
C LEU A 357 -5.30 -1.51 21.06
N LEU A 358 -4.16 -2.22 21.01
CA LEU A 358 -3.98 -3.43 21.82
C LEU A 358 -4.02 -3.13 23.32
N PHE A 359 -3.41 -2.02 23.76
CA PHE A 359 -3.46 -1.59 25.16
C PHE A 359 -4.87 -1.18 25.59
N ASP A 360 -5.64 -0.53 24.72
CA ASP A 360 -7.05 -0.22 25.01
C ASP A 360 -7.90 -1.50 25.16
N LEU A 361 -7.63 -2.51 24.34
CA LEU A 361 -8.36 -3.79 24.37
C LEU A 361 -8.00 -4.68 25.56
N THR A 362 -6.81 -4.53 26.15
CA THR A 362 -6.41 -5.27 27.36
C THR A 362 -6.67 -4.50 28.64
N GLY A 363 -6.81 -3.17 28.57
CA GLY A 363 -7.06 -2.30 29.70
C GLY A 363 -5.87 -2.23 30.67
N ASP A 364 -6.13 -1.80 31.90
CA ASP A 364 -5.11 -1.62 32.94
C ASP A 364 -4.84 -2.92 33.73
N GLU A 365 -5.13 -4.10 33.16
CA GLU A 365 -4.83 -5.38 33.80
C GLU A 365 -3.32 -5.63 33.77
N ASP A 366 -2.70 -5.89 34.93
CA ASP A 366 -1.25 -6.12 35.02
C ASP A 366 -0.79 -7.35 34.20
N ASN A 367 -1.68 -8.32 33.99
CA ASN A 367 -1.37 -9.59 33.33
C ASN A 367 -2.53 -10.11 32.46
N PRO A 368 -2.88 -9.40 31.37
CA PRO A 368 -4.00 -9.76 30.51
C PRO A 368 -3.63 -10.96 29.63
N ASN A 369 -4.62 -11.69 29.11
CA ASN A 369 -4.38 -12.85 28.24
C ASN A 369 -4.04 -12.43 26.81
N ILE A 370 -2.89 -11.78 26.63
CA ILE A 370 -2.37 -11.35 25.34
C ILE A 370 -1.12 -12.13 24.95
N MET A 371 -1.04 -12.58 23.70
CA MET A 371 0.17 -13.16 23.12
C MET A 371 0.59 -12.40 21.87
N ALA A 372 1.82 -11.91 21.87
CA ALA A 372 2.46 -11.33 20.69
C ALA A 372 3.52 -12.29 20.13
N VAL A 373 3.48 -12.55 18.83
CA VAL A 373 4.49 -13.34 18.11
C VAL A 373 5.22 -12.43 17.15
N GLY A 374 6.54 -12.36 17.25
CA GLY A 374 7.32 -11.52 16.36
C GLY A 374 8.81 -11.80 16.39
N ASP A 375 9.52 -11.12 15.49
CA ASP A 375 10.97 -11.17 15.38
C ASP A 375 11.52 -9.86 14.84
N ASP A 376 12.32 -9.15 15.63
CA ASP A 376 12.99 -7.91 15.24
C ASP A 376 13.93 -8.07 14.04
N ASP A 377 14.47 -9.28 13.79
CA ASP A 377 15.32 -9.54 12.62
C ASP A 377 14.51 -9.52 11.30
N GLN A 378 13.17 -9.56 11.38
CA GLN A 378 12.25 -9.59 10.23
C GLN A 378 11.51 -8.25 10.02
N ALA A 379 11.78 -7.23 10.83
CA ALA A 379 11.10 -5.94 10.72
C ALA A 379 11.55 -5.16 9.47
N ILE A 380 10.80 -5.29 8.38
CA ILE A 380 11.11 -4.66 7.08
C ILE A 380 10.16 -3.52 6.71
N PHE A 381 9.05 -3.34 7.45
CA PHE A 381 8.00 -2.36 7.16
C PHE A 381 8.15 -1.02 7.90
N SER A 382 9.36 -0.65 8.33
CA SER A 382 9.58 0.62 9.05
C SER A 382 9.22 1.86 8.23
N PHE A 383 9.28 1.78 6.90
CA PHE A 383 8.81 2.84 5.99
C PHE A 383 7.28 2.99 5.93
N GLN A 384 6.51 2.03 6.48
CA GLN A 384 5.06 2.08 6.65
C GLN A 384 4.66 2.34 8.13
N GLY A 385 5.59 2.86 8.93
CA GLY A 385 5.33 3.21 10.33
C GLY A 385 5.52 2.07 11.34
N ALA A 386 5.98 0.88 10.92
CA ALA A 386 6.31 -0.19 11.86
C ALA A 386 7.48 0.20 12.76
N ASP A 387 7.34 -0.02 14.07
CA ASP A 387 8.36 0.34 15.06
C ASP A 387 8.82 -0.88 15.85
N VAL A 388 10.07 -1.30 15.66
CA VAL A 388 10.72 -2.39 16.42
C VAL A 388 10.70 -2.10 17.93
N GLY A 389 10.69 -0.81 18.31
CA GLY A 389 10.51 -0.35 19.68
C GLY A 389 9.20 -0.82 20.32
N ASN A 390 8.19 -1.23 19.55
CA ASN A 390 6.95 -1.78 20.07
C ASN A 390 7.16 -3.04 20.90
N ILE A 391 8.16 -3.86 20.58
CA ILE A 391 8.50 -5.03 21.41
C ILE A 391 8.97 -4.59 22.81
N GLN A 392 9.78 -3.53 22.89
CA GLN A 392 10.22 -3.01 24.18
C GLN A 392 9.08 -2.30 24.92
N ARG A 393 8.23 -1.54 24.23
CA ARG A 393 7.04 -0.91 24.84
C ARG A 393 6.07 -1.95 25.38
N PHE A 394 5.85 -3.04 24.65
CA PHE A 394 5.04 -4.18 25.09
C PHE A 394 5.61 -4.78 26.38
N ARG A 395 6.93 -4.97 26.45
CA ARG A 395 7.59 -5.48 27.66
C ARG A 395 7.45 -4.53 28.84
N GLN A 396 7.61 -3.24 28.62
CA GLN A 396 7.48 -2.23 29.67
C GLN A 396 6.04 -2.14 30.19
N HIS A 397 5.06 -2.14 29.28
CA HIS A 397 3.65 -2.02 29.61
C HIS A 397 3.13 -3.25 30.39
N TYR A 398 3.52 -4.46 29.98
CA TYR A 398 3.12 -5.70 30.66
C TYR A 398 4.17 -6.24 31.65
N HIS A 399 4.99 -5.35 32.23
CA HIS A 399 5.93 -5.64 33.31
C HIS A 399 6.83 -6.88 33.09
N ASP A 400 7.52 -6.92 31.96
CA ASP A 400 8.33 -8.05 31.48
C ASP A 400 7.52 -9.36 31.39
N PRO A 401 6.65 -9.48 30.35
CA PRO A 401 5.82 -10.65 30.13
C PRO A 401 6.69 -11.90 29.97
N LYS A 402 6.08 -13.08 30.10
CA LYS A 402 6.81 -14.32 29.86
C LYS A 402 7.36 -14.32 28.43
N ILE A 403 8.66 -14.56 28.27
CA ILE A 403 9.31 -14.65 26.95
C ILE A 403 9.60 -16.11 26.62
N ILE A 404 9.19 -16.56 25.43
CA ILE A 404 9.53 -17.87 24.89
C ILE A 404 10.20 -17.69 23.54
N VAL A 405 11.39 -18.27 23.37
CA VAL A 405 12.16 -18.14 22.12
C VAL A 405 12.07 -19.44 21.33
N LEU A 406 11.70 -19.35 20.06
CA LEU A 406 11.69 -20.50 19.16
C LEU A 406 12.98 -20.53 18.34
N THR A 407 13.78 -21.57 18.56
CA THR A 407 15.09 -21.75 17.92
C THR A 407 15.11 -22.85 16.86
N ASP A 408 14.11 -23.73 16.82
CA ASP A 408 14.06 -24.83 15.85
C ASP A 408 13.48 -24.37 14.51
N ASN A 409 14.28 -24.42 13.45
CA ASN A 409 13.88 -24.07 12.10
C ASN A 409 13.59 -25.32 11.27
N TYR A 410 12.37 -25.38 10.72
CA TYR A 410 11.88 -26.52 9.94
C TYR A 410 11.84 -26.24 8.43
N ARG A 411 12.26 -25.04 7.99
CA ARG A 411 12.17 -24.58 6.60
C ARG A 411 13.48 -24.75 5.84
N SER A 412 14.60 -24.40 6.47
CA SER A 412 15.89 -24.17 5.81
C SER A 412 16.97 -25.08 6.39
N ALA A 413 17.86 -25.55 5.52
CA ALA A 413 19.00 -26.35 5.91
C ALA A 413 20.08 -25.53 6.65
N ALA A 414 20.98 -26.22 7.35
CA ALA A 414 22.03 -25.63 8.18
C ALA A 414 22.94 -24.64 7.41
N ASP A 415 23.30 -24.93 6.17
CA ASP A 415 24.18 -24.08 5.35
C ASP A 415 23.55 -22.71 5.08
N ILE A 416 22.24 -22.69 4.76
CA ILE A 416 21.47 -21.45 4.55
C ILE A 416 21.36 -20.68 5.87
N LEU A 417 21.04 -21.36 6.97
CA LEU A 417 20.93 -20.71 8.29
C LEU A 417 22.26 -20.13 8.76
N THR A 418 23.37 -20.79 8.48
CA THR A 418 24.72 -20.32 8.85
C THR A 418 25.05 -19.03 8.09
N ALA A 419 24.78 -19.00 6.78
CA ALA A 419 24.97 -17.80 5.96
C ALA A 419 24.05 -16.65 6.44
N ALA A 420 22.77 -16.92 6.67
CA ALA A 420 21.83 -15.93 7.18
C ALA A 420 22.25 -15.38 8.55
N ARG A 421 22.75 -16.25 9.44
CA ARG A 421 23.28 -15.85 10.75
C ARG A 421 24.48 -14.92 10.61
N GLY A 422 25.42 -15.24 9.72
CA GLY A 422 26.61 -14.40 9.48
C GLY A 422 26.28 -13.00 8.95
N VAL A 423 25.14 -12.83 8.27
CA VAL A 423 24.61 -11.53 7.87
C VAL A 423 23.97 -10.82 9.07
N ILE A 424 23.01 -11.47 9.75
CA ILE A 424 22.18 -10.79 10.75
C ILE A 424 22.96 -10.38 12.01
N THR A 425 24.01 -11.11 12.40
CA THR A 425 24.82 -10.77 13.59
C THR A 425 25.68 -9.52 13.41
N GLN A 426 25.74 -8.93 12.22
CA GLN A 426 26.41 -7.66 11.99
C GLN A 426 25.58 -6.46 12.49
N GLY A 427 24.27 -6.66 12.73
CA GLY A 427 23.39 -5.64 13.31
C GLY A 427 23.59 -5.49 14.82
N THR A 428 23.67 -4.25 15.30
CA THR A 428 23.84 -3.93 16.73
C THR A 428 22.53 -3.88 17.49
N ASP A 429 21.46 -3.41 16.84
CA ASP A 429 20.17 -3.07 17.48
C ASP A 429 19.20 -4.25 17.41
N ARG A 430 19.59 -5.38 18.00
CA ARG A 430 18.83 -6.64 18.00
C ARG A 430 18.35 -7.00 19.41
N LEU A 431 17.20 -7.66 19.52
CA LEU A 431 16.67 -8.14 20.81
C LEU A 431 17.67 -9.01 21.55
N GLU A 432 18.41 -9.85 20.84
CA GLU A 432 19.48 -10.72 21.37
C GLU A 432 20.59 -9.95 22.08
N ASN A 433 20.82 -8.67 21.74
CA ASN A 433 21.81 -7.82 22.38
C ASN A 433 21.21 -6.97 23.52
N THR A 434 19.88 -6.85 23.58
CA THR A 434 19.17 -6.02 24.57
C THR A 434 18.56 -6.80 25.72
N ILE A 435 18.35 -8.11 25.55
CA ILE A 435 17.73 -8.99 26.53
C ILE A 435 18.77 -10.01 27.00
N ASP A 436 19.20 -9.88 28.26
CA ASP A 436 20.19 -10.77 28.85
C ASP A 436 19.74 -12.24 28.79
N GLY A 437 20.62 -13.10 28.27
CA GLY A 437 20.39 -14.54 28.18
C GLY A 437 19.48 -15.00 27.05
N LEU A 438 18.93 -14.09 26.24
CA LEU A 438 18.16 -14.43 25.05
C LEU A 438 19.10 -14.86 23.91
N SER A 439 18.86 -16.03 23.31
CA SER A 439 19.58 -16.47 22.11
C SER A 439 18.63 -16.75 20.97
N LYS A 440 18.91 -16.16 19.81
CA LYS A 440 18.14 -16.35 18.56
C LYS A 440 18.86 -17.27 17.57
N GLN A 441 19.80 -18.08 18.06
CA GLN A 441 20.53 -19.02 17.21
C GLN A 441 19.57 -20.13 16.74
N LEU A 442 19.32 -20.17 15.43
CA LEU A 442 18.45 -21.17 14.82
C LEU A 442 19.16 -22.51 14.63
N THR A 443 18.45 -23.60 14.87
CA THR A 443 18.86 -24.99 14.66
C THR A 443 18.06 -25.59 13.52
N ALA A 444 18.72 -26.09 12.47
CA ALA A 444 18.06 -26.66 11.31
C ALA A 444 17.53 -28.08 11.58
N HIS A 445 16.29 -28.34 11.19
CA HIS A 445 15.69 -29.67 11.10
C HIS A 445 15.36 -30.08 9.66
N ALA A 446 15.47 -29.16 8.71
CA ALA A 446 15.33 -29.46 7.29
C ALA A 446 16.54 -30.25 6.77
N SER A 447 16.29 -31.17 5.82
CA SER A 447 17.35 -31.99 5.23
C SER A 447 18.32 -31.14 4.41
N GLY A 448 19.63 -31.34 4.62
CA GLY A 448 20.69 -30.59 3.92
C GLY A 448 21.11 -31.15 2.57
N SER A 449 20.42 -32.15 2.02
CA SER A 449 20.82 -32.75 0.74
C SER A 449 20.66 -31.73 -0.40
N GLY A 450 21.78 -31.22 -0.92
CA GLY A 450 21.81 -30.27 -2.04
C GLY A 450 21.66 -28.79 -1.66
N ALA A 451 21.42 -28.45 -0.40
CA ALA A 451 21.31 -27.05 0.02
C ALA A 451 22.69 -26.36 -0.01
N ARG A 452 22.84 -25.33 -0.85
CA ARG A 452 24.06 -24.53 -0.96
C ARG A 452 23.73 -23.06 -1.14
N VAL A 453 24.59 -22.20 -0.60
CA VAL A 453 24.56 -20.76 -0.86
C VAL A 453 25.69 -20.46 -1.82
N GLU A 454 25.35 -20.03 -3.03
CA GLU A 454 26.31 -19.70 -4.08
C GLU A 454 26.24 -18.20 -4.38
N ILE A 455 27.40 -17.56 -4.48
CA ILE A 455 27.53 -16.16 -4.90
C ILE A 455 28.22 -16.18 -6.25
N GLN A 456 27.58 -15.58 -7.25
CA GLN A 456 28.14 -15.46 -8.58
C GLN A 456 28.22 -14.00 -8.99
N GLU A 457 29.40 -13.60 -9.46
CA GLU A 457 29.67 -12.28 -10.01
C GLU A 457 29.65 -12.35 -11.54
N PHE A 458 29.03 -11.35 -12.17
CA PHE A 458 28.95 -11.20 -13.62
C PHE A 458 29.59 -9.89 -14.05
N THR A 459 30.11 -9.82 -15.29
CA THR A 459 30.79 -8.61 -15.76
C THR A 459 29.82 -7.47 -16.10
N SER A 460 28.55 -7.80 -16.33
CA SER A 460 27.50 -6.82 -16.58
C SER A 460 26.13 -7.31 -16.09
N VAL A 461 25.22 -6.36 -15.85
CA VAL A 461 23.82 -6.63 -15.46
C VAL A 461 23.07 -7.44 -16.52
N SER A 462 23.38 -7.23 -17.82
CA SER A 462 22.76 -8.03 -18.88
C SER A 462 23.23 -9.48 -18.88
N GLU A 463 24.50 -9.72 -18.52
CA GLU A 463 25.02 -11.08 -18.36
C GLU A 463 24.44 -11.78 -17.14
N GLU A 464 24.28 -11.06 -16.02
CA GLU A 464 23.61 -11.56 -14.82
C GLU A 464 22.20 -12.05 -15.15
N ARG A 465 21.37 -11.22 -15.80
CA ARG A 465 19.99 -11.59 -16.17
C ARG A 465 19.92 -12.78 -17.11
N ALA A 466 20.80 -12.83 -18.10
CA ALA A 466 20.89 -13.97 -19.00
C ALA A 466 21.39 -15.23 -18.29
N GLY A 467 22.31 -15.07 -17.32
CA GLY A 467 22.84 -16.13 -16.48
C GLY A 467 21.78 -16.72 -15.57
N VAL A 468 21.04 -15.88 -14.84
CA VAL A 468 19.91 -16.28 -13.98
C VAL A 468 18.85 -17.03 -14.79
N ALA A 469 18.43 -16.49 -15.94
CA ALA A 469 17.46 -17.16 -16.80
C ALA A 469 17.94 -18.56 -17.27
N ARG A 470 19.23 -18.69 -17.60
CA ARG A 470 19.83 -19.98 -17.98
C ARG A 470 19.84 -20.95 -16.81
N GLN A 471 20.21 -20.50 -15.61
CA GLN A 471 20.23 -21.35 -14.41
C GLN A 471 18.85 -21.88 -14.06
N ILE A 472 17.81 -21.04 -14.15
CA ILE A 472 16.43 -21.47 -13.92
C ILE A 472 16.02 -22.53 -14.94
N ALA A 473 16.35 -22.34 -16.22
CA ALA A 473 16.10 -23.35 -17.25
C ALA A 473 16.83 -24.66 -16.96
N GLU A 474 18.11 -24.61 -16.58
CA GLU A 474 18.89 -25.80 -16.21
C GLU A 474 18.33 -26.54 -14.99
N LEU A 475 17.80 -25.82 -13.98
CA LEU A 475 17.17 -26.43 -12.81
C LEU A 475 15.88 -27.18 -13.20
N ILE A 476 15.06 -26.56 -14.04
CA ILE A 476 13.80 -27.18 -14.53
C ILE A 476 14.12 -28.39 -15.41
N GLU A 477 15.14 -28.31 -16.28
CA GLU A 477 15.61 -29.44 -17.09
C GLU A 477 16.11 -30.62 -16.22
N ARG A 478 16.69 -30.34 -15.05
CA ARG A 478 17.11 -31.36 -14.07
C ARG A 478 15.94 -31.97 -13.28
N GLY A 479 14.72 -31.48 -13.48
CA GLY A 479 13.50 -32.03 -12.90
C GLY A 479 12.96 -31.27 -11.69
N GLU A 480 13.49 -30.08 -11.37
CA GLU A 480 12.91 -29.23 -10.32
C GLU A 480 11.55 -28.68 -10.77
N ASN A 481 10.58 -28.65 -9.85
CA ASN A 481 9.27 -28.06 -10.13
C ASN A 481 9.42 -26.54 -10.26
N PRO A 482 8.98 -25.91 -11.37
CA PRO A 482 9.03 -24.46 -11.53
C PRO A 482 8.39 -23.67 -10.37
N GLU A 483 7.35 -24.21 -9.73
CA GLU A 483 6.68 -23.57 -8.58
C GLU A 483 7.57 -23.45 -7.33
N HIS A 484 8.66 -24.22 -7.25
CA HIS A 484 9.63 -24.14 -6.15
C HIS A 484 10.76 -23.12 -6.40
N ILE A 485 10.78 -22.46 -7.56
CA ILE A 485 11.80 -21.48 -7.92
C ILE A 485 11.21 -20.09 -7.73
N THR A 486 11.90 -19.24 -6.96
CA THR A 486 11.48 -17.85 -6.73
C THR A 486 12.66 -16.92 -6.99
N VAL A 487 12.41 -15.83 -7.73
CA VAL A 487 13.37 -14.76 -7.96
C VAL A 487 12.94 -13.53 -7.16
N ILE A 488 13.81 -13.03 -6.29
CA ILE A 488 13.57 -11.86 -5.45
C ILE A 488 14.57 -10.78 -5.88
N ALA A 489 14.08 -9.56 -6.10
CA ALA A 489 14.90 -8.41 -6.47
C ALA A 489 14.57 -7.20 -5.59
N ARG A 490 15.50 -6.26 -5.44
CA ARG A 490 15.30 -5.10 -4.55
C ARG A 490 14.32 -4.10 -5.14
N HIS A 491 14.38 -3.92 -6.45
CA HIS A 491 13.50 -2.99 -7.17
C HIS A 491 12.66 -3.74 -8.21
N HIS A 492 11.38 -3.38 -8.29
CA HIS A 492 10.44 -3.98 -9.26
C HIS A 492 10.93 -3.87 -10.71
N LYS A 493 11.61 -2.77 -11.06
CA LYS A 493 12.21 -2.55 -12.38
C LYS A 493 13.21 -3.64 -12.77
N GLU A 494 13.94 -4.22 -11.82
CA GLU A 494 14.91 -5.29 -12.09
C GLU A 494 14.21 -6.58 -12.55
N LEU A 495 13.04 -6.90 -11.97
CA LEU A 495 12.22 -8.03 -12.39
C LEU A 495 11.66 -7.80 -13.80
N ILE A 496 11.15 -6.60 -14.10
CA ILE A 496 10.66 -6.24 -15.44
C ILE A 496 11.75 -6.45 -16.48
N GLU A 497 12.96 -5.98 -16.21
CA GLU A 497 14.08 -6.09 -17.14
C GLU A 497 14.63 -7.52 -17.26
N LEU A 498 14.31 -8.43 -16.33
CA LEU A 498 14.65 -9.85 -16.40
C LEU A 498 13.68 -10.65 -17.31
N LEU A 499 12.41 -10.27 -17.39
CA LEU A 499 11.37 -10.99 -18.15
C LEU A 499 11.78 -11.34 -19.59
N PRO A 500 12.36 -10.44 -20.41
CA PRO A 500 12.76 -10.78 -21.78
C PRO A 500 13.79 -11.91 -21.85
N HIS A 501 14.65 -12.05 -20.84
CA HIS A 501 15.65 -13.12 -20.78
C HIS A 501 15.02 -14.48 -20.45
N LEU A 502 14.02 -14.49 -19.56
CA LEU A 502 13.25 -15.69 -19.19
C LEU A 502 12.42 -16.20 -20.37
N TYR A 503 11.74 -15.30 -21.09
CA TYR A 503 10.96 -15.66 -22.27
C TYR A 503 11.81 -16.22 -23.41
N ARG A 504 13.06 -15.74 -23.59
CA ARG A 504 14.00 -16.33 -24.56
C ARG A 504 14.37 -17.78 -24.25
N GLN A 505 14.28 -18.19 -22.99
CA GLN A 505 14.47 -19.56 -22.55
C GLN A 505 13.16 -20.38 -22.52
N ASN A 506 12.06 -19.83 -23.07
CA ASN A 506 10.71 -20.42 -23.02
C ASN A 506 10.20 -20.71 -21.61
N LEU A 507 10.62 -19.91 -20.62
CA LEU A 507 10.16 -20.04 -19.24
C LEU A 507 8.83 -19.31 -19.04
N ILE A 508 7.84 -20.03 -18.52
CA ILE A 508 6.57 -19.44 -18.07
C ILE A 508 6.78 -18.90 -16.67
N VAL A 509 6.42 -17.64 -16.45
CA VAL A 509 6.57 -16.99 -15.15
C VAL A 509 5.23 -16.54 -14.61
N ASN A 510 5.04 -16.73 -13.30
CA ASN A 510 3.99 -16.03 -12.57
C ASN A 510 4.58 -14.74 -12.01
N TYR A 511 3.96 -13.62 -12.33
CA TYR A 511 4.41 -12.29 -11.94
C TYR A 511 3.25 -11.53 -11.29
N GLU A 512 3.36 -11.26 -9.98
CA GLU A 512 2.40 -10.41 -9.27
C GLU A 512 2.63 -8.94 -9.66
N ARG A 513 1.80 -8.43 -10.58
CA ARG A 513 1.87 -7.05 -11.07
C ARG A 513 0.78 -6.22 -10.40
N HIS A 514 1.15 -5.15 -9.71
CA HIS A 514 0.25 -4.04 -9.40
C HIS A 514 0.34 -3.05 -10.56
N ASP A 515 -0.38 -3.34 -11.64
CA ASP A 515 -0.37 -2.48 -12.80
C ASP A 515 -1.16 -1.21 -12.60
N ASP A 516 -0.55 -0.09 -12.97
CA ASP A 516 -1.30 1.12 -13.20
C ASP A 516 -2.07 0.97 -14.52
N ILE A 517 -3.39 0.98 -14.42
CA ILE A 517 -4.32 0.88 -15.54
C ILE A 517 -4.04 1.98 -16.58
N LEU A 518 -3.58 3.16 -16.14
CA LEU A 518 -3.28 4.28 -17.04
C LEU A 518 -2.06 4.04 -17.93
N GLU A 519 -1.19 3.09 -17.58
CA GLU A 519 -0.01 2.70 -18.36
C GLU A 519 -0.30 1.61 -19.39
N GLN A 520 -1.53 1.09 -19.44
CA GLN A 520 -1.91 0.12 -20.45
C GLN A 520 -2.07 0.77 -21.82
N ASP A 521 -1.50 0.12 -22.83
CA ASP A 521 -1.47 0.58 -24.23
C ASP A 521 -2.87 0.96 -24.75
N ILE A 522 -3.89 0.15 -24.46
CA ILE A 522 -5.29 0.44 -24.83
C ILE A 522 -5.83 1.73 -24.18
N ILE A 523 -5.48 1.99 -22.92
CA ILE A 523 -5.95 3.16 -22.17
C ILE A 523 -5.22 4.41 -22.66
N GLN A 524 -3.92 4.31 -22.94
CA GLN A 524 -3.16 5.39 -23.56
C GLN A 524 -3.67 5.72 -24.97
N ALA A 525 -4.01 4.71 -25.77
CA ALA A 525 -4.59 4.91 -27.09
C ALA A 525 -5.97 5.60 -26.98
N LEU A 526 -6.81 5.16 -26.03
CA LEU A 526 -8.12 5.74 -25.77
C LEU A 526 -8.03 7.20 -25.27
N ASP A 527 -7.08 7.51 -24.38
CA ASP A 527 -6.78 8.86 -23.90
C ASP A 527 -6.38 9.79 -25.06
N LYS A 528 -5.40 9.37 -25.88
CA LYS A 528 -4.95 10.17 -27.03
C LYS A 528 -6.06 10.39 -28.04
N LEU A 529 -6.85 9.36 -28.32
CA LEU A 529 -8.01 9.45 -29.21
C LEU A 529 -9.07 10.42 -28.66
N ALA A 530 -9.41 10.31 -27.38
CA ALA A 530 -10.34 11.21 -26.70
C ALA A 530 -9.85 12.67 -26.75
N ARG A 531 -8.56 12.92 -26.55
CA ARG A 531 -7.95 14.26 -26.69
C ARG A 531 -8.07 14.82 -28.10
N VAL A 532 -7.83 13.99 -29.13
CA VAL A 532 -8.01 14.42 -30.54
C VAL A 532 -9.47 14.77 -30.81
N VAL A 533 -10.41 13.92 -30.41
CA VAL A 533 -11.84 14.14 -30.58
C VAL A 533 -12.29 15.44 -29.89
N MET A 534 -11.82 15.65 -28.65
CA MET A 534 -12.11 16.87 -27.89
C MET A 534 -11.50 18.12 -28.51
N ALA A 535 -10.25 18.05 -28.99
CA ALA A 535 -9.58 19.14 -29.66
C ALA A 535 -10.30 19.55 -30.95
N ILE A 536 -10.78 18.57 -31.74
CA ILE A 536 -11.60 18.83 -32.93
C ILE A 536 -12.93 19.49 -32.53
N HIS A 537 -13.62 18.98 -31.50
CA HIS A 537 -14.88 19.54 -31.01
C HIS A 537 -14.73 21.01 -30.57
N GLN A 538 -13.65 21.33 -29.87
CA GLN A 538 -13.34 22.68 -29.39
C GLN A 538 -12.75 23.60 -30.49
N ASN A 539 -12.63 23.09 -31.74
CA ASN A 539 -11.97 23.77 -32.85
C ASN A 539 -10.51 24.16 -32.57
N ASN A 540 -9.84 23.45 -31.66
CA ASN A 540 -8.41 23.57 -31.38
C ASN A 540 -7.63 22.60 -32.26
N LEU A 541 -7.53 22.95 -33.54
CA LEU A 541 -6.94 22.06 -34.55
C LEU A 541 -5.42 21.89 -34.40
N ASP A 542 -4.72 22.81 -33.74
CA ASP A 542 -3.29 22.70 -33.47
C ASP A 542 -2.97 21.53 -32.53
N THR A 543 -3.74 21.39 -31.43
CA THR A 543 -3.61 20.25 -30.51
C THR A 543 -4.01 18.93 -31.17
N ALA A 544 -5.08 18.92 -31.96
CA ALA A 544 -5.45 17.73 -32.74
C ALA A 544 -4.31 17.33 -33.70
N ASN A 545 -3.72 18.31 -34.37
CA ASN A 545 -2.63 18.12 -35.32
C ASN A 545 -1.34 17.57 -34.68
N SER A 546 -1.04 17.93 -33.43
CA SER A 546 0.12 17.36 -32.71
C SER A 546 -0.08 15.90 -32.28
N LEU A 547 -1.31 15.50 -31.96
CA LEU A 547 -1.62 14.18 -31.40
C LEU A 547 -2.00 13.13 -32.46
N LEU A 548 -2.60 13.56 -33.58
CA LEU A 548 -3.05 12.69 -34.67
C LEU A 548 -1.99 11.70 -35.20
N PRO A 549 -0.71 12.07 -35.38
CA PRO A 549 0.31 11.15 -35.84
C PRO A 549 0.52 9.96 -34.89
N GLU A 550 0.41 10.18 -33.58
CA GLU A 550 0.54 9.12 -32.57
C GLU A 550 -0.67 8.19 -32.59
N VAL A 551 -1.88 8.73 -32.78
CA VAL A 551 -3.11 7.94 -32.85
C VAL A 551 -3.08 7.01 -34.05
N ILE A 552 -2.83 7.52 -35.27
CA ILE A 552 -2.86 6.70 -36.48
C ILE A 552 -1.68 5.71 -36.59
N ALA A 553 -0.59 5.95 -35.85
CA ALA A 553 0.55 5.04 -35.78
C ALA A 553 0.26 3.79 -34.94
N HIS A 554 -0.81 3.80 -34.14
CA HIS A 554 -1.19 2.67 -33.32
C HIS A 554 -1.64 1.47 -34.19
N PRO A 555 -1.12 0.25 -33.95
CA PRO A 555 -1.38 -0.92 -34.80
C PRO A 555 -2.86 -1.26 -34.98
N ALA A 556 -3.69 -0.96 -33.98
CA ALA A 556 -5.13 -1.23 -34.00
C ALA A 556 -5.88 -0.58 -35.18
N PHE A 557 -5.38 0.54 -35.73
CA PHE A 557 -6.03 1.23 -36.85
C PHE A 557 -5.56 0.74 -38.23
N GLY A 558 -4.57 -0.17 -38.27
CA GLY A 558 -4.20 -0.89 -39.49
C GLY A 558 -3.49 -0.08 -40.58
N PHE A 559 -3.07 1.16 -40.29
CA PHE A 559 -2.34 1.99 -41.26
C PHE A 559 -0.88 1.55 -41.37
N SER A 560 -0.36 1.47 -42.60
CA SER A 560 1.05 1.15 -42.81
C SER A 560 1.94 2.36 -42.49
N ALA A 561 3.13 2.11 -41.94
CA ALA A 561 4.12 3.15 -41.68
C ALA A 561 4.48 3.95 -42.94
N LEU A 562 4.45 3.30 -44.12
CA LEU A 562 4.71 3.95 -45.41
C LEU A 562 3.61 4.95 -45.78
N ASP A 563 2.34 4.59 -45.54
CA ASP A 563 1.21 5.47 -45.85
C ASP A 563 1.16 6.66 -44.89
N ILE A 564 1.45 6.44 -43.61
CA ILE A 564 1.57 7.51 -42.60
C ILE A 564 2.71 8.47 -42.99
N TRP A 565 3.86 7.94 -43.42
CA TRP A 565 4.99 8.77 -43.88
C TRP A 565 4.65 9.58 -45.15
N ARG A 566 3.90 8.99 -46.10
CA ARG A 566 3.43 9.72 -47.29
C ARG A 566 2.47 10.83 -46.92
N LEU A 567 1.55 10.57 -45.99
CA LEU A 567 0.62 11.54 -45.46
C LEU A 567 1.35 12.69 -44.75
N SER A 568 2.34 12.39 -43.91
CA SER A 568 3.15 13.41 -43.23
C SER A 568 3.91 14.31 -44.20
N LEU A 569 4.51 13.72 -45.24
CA LEU A 569 5.22 14.46 -46.28
C LEU A 569 4.27 15.35 -47.10
N HIS A 570 3.04 14.88 -47.35
CA HIS A 570 2.01 15.66 -48.04
C HIS A 570 1.57 16.86 -47.20
N ALA A 571 1.22 16.63 -45.92
CA ALA A 571 0.84 17.67 -44.97
C ALA A 571 1.94 18.74 -44.85
N TYR A 572 3.21 18.31 -44.70
CA TYR A 572 4.36 19.20 -44.60
C TYR A 572 4.57 20.03 -45.87
N LYS A 573 4.55 19.41 -47.06
CA LYS A 573 4.77 20.11 -48.34
C LYS A 573 3.69 21.15 -48.63
N ASN A 574 2.45 20.85 -48.28
CA ASN A 574 1.31 21.70 -48.57
C ASN A 574 0.98 22.67 -47.43
N ARG A 575 1.71 22.60 -46.30
CA ARG A 575 1.43 23.35 -45.06
C ARG A 575 -0.02 23.16 -44.59
N GLN A 576 -0.51 21.94 -44.71
CA GLN A 576 -1.85 21.53 -44.31
C GLN A 576 -1.79 20.81 -42.98
N LEU A 577 -2.91 20.87 -42.24
CA LEU A 577 -3.06 20.07 -41.04
C LEU A 577 -3.22 18.58 -41.42
N TRP A 578 -2.88 17.69 -40.50
CA TRP A 578 -3.01 16.24 -40.70
C TRP A 578 -4.45 15.86 -41.04
N LEU A 579 -5.43 16.39 -40.31
CA LEU A 579 -6.85 16.09 -40.56
C LEU A 579 -7.29 16.49 -41.98
N GLU A 580 -6.87 17.67 -42.46
CA GLU A 580 -7.17 18.11 -43.84
C GLU A 580 -6.52 17.19 -44.87
N SER A 581 -5.27 16.81 -44.63
CA SER A 581 -4.51 15.89 -45.50
C SER A 581 -5.12 14.48 -45.50
N MET A 582 -5.70 14.06 -44.38
CA MET A 582 -6.40 12.77 -44.24
C MET A 582 -7.70 12.76 -45.03
N LEU A 583 -8.50 13.83 -44.94
CA LEU A 583 -9.76 13.96 -45.69
C LEU A 583 -9.52 14.03 -47.21
N ALA A 584 -8.36 14.54 -47.64
CA ALA A 584 -7.96 14.58 -49.05
C ALA A 584 -7.37 13.25 -49.57
N ASN A 585 -7.13 12.26 -48.70
CA ASN A 585 -6.47 11.00 -49.04
C ASN A 585 -7.43 9.82 -48.88
N SER A 586 -7.73 9.09 -49.96
CA SER A 586 -8.68 7.97 -49.96
C SER A 586 -8.39 6.88 -48.92
N THR A 587 -7.13 6.70 -48.51
CA THR A 587 -6.73 5.70 -47.49
C THR A 587 -7.12 6.15 -46.08
N PHE A 588 -6.97 7.44 -45.76
CA PHE A 588 -7.20 7.99 -44.41
C PHE A 588 -8.55 8.69 -44.26
N GLN A 589 -9.21 9.00 -45.38
CA GLN A 589 -10.48 9.72 -45.42
C GLN A 589 -11.55 9.07 -44.54
N PRO A 590 -11.78 7.73 -44.55
CA PRO A 590 -12.79 7.13 -43.68
C PRO A 590 -12.55 7.36 -42.19
N PHE A 591 -11.27 7.32 -41.77
CA PHE A 591 -10.90 7.56 -40.37
C PHE A 591 -10.99 9.06 -40.00
N GLY A 592 -10.62 9.95 -40.93
CA GLY A 592 -10.81 11.39 -40.76
C GLY A 592 -12.29 11.79 -40.62
N GLU A 593 -13.17 11.21 -41.45
CA GLU A 593 -14.63 11.40 -41.38
C GLU A 593 -15.19 10.84 -40.07
N TRP A 594 -14.73 9.65 -39.66
CA TRP A 594 -15.11 9.04 -38.39
C TRP A 594 -14.71 9.90 -37.18
N LEU A 595 -13.52 10.51 -37.17
CA LEU A 595 -13.10 11.44 -36.10
C LEU A 595 -14.00 12.70 -36.04
N LEU A 596 -14.38 13.25 -37.19
CA LEU A 596 -15.30 14.40 -37.26
C LEU A 596 -16.69 14.03 -36.72
N GLU A 597 -17.16 12.80 -37.01
CA GLU A 597 -18.42 12.29 -36.47
C GLU A 597 -18.35 12.14 -34.94
N ARG A 598 -17.28 11.55 -34.41
CA ARG A 598 -17.08 11.44 -32.94
C ARG A 598 -17.00 12.81 -32.27
N ALA A 599 -16.34 13.79 -32.89
CA ALA A 599 -16.27 15.16 -32.37
C ALA A 599 -17.64 15.87 -32.35
N ARG A 600 -18.53 15.52 -33.27
CA ARG A 600 -19.92 16.02 -33.30
C ARG A 600 -20.80 15.38 -32.23
N ASP A 601 -20.49 14.14 -31.83
CA ASP A 601 -21.23 13.38 -30.84
C ASP A 601 -20.93 13.81 -29.38
N VAL A 602 -19.78 14.47 -29.14
CA VAL A 602 -19.32 14.93 -27.82
C VAL A 602 -20.40 15.59 -26.93
N PRO A 603 -21.20 16.57 -27.40
CA PRO A 603 -22.21 17.21 -26.55
C PRO A 603 -23.51 16.40 -26.42
N ASN A 604 -23.68 15.33 -27.20
CA ASN A 604 -24.96 14.64 -27.37
C ASN A 604 -25.00 13.23 -26.78
N LEU A 605 -23.84 12.63 -26.49
CA LEU A 605 -23.74 11.27 -26.00
C LEU A 605 -23.19 11.22 -24.57
N PRO A 606 -23.63 10.28 -23.71
CA PRO A 606 -22.96 9.98 -22.45
C PRO A 606 -21.53 9.45 -22.66
N LEU A 607 -20.65 9.61 -21.67
CA LEU A 607 -19.27 9.13 -21.75
C LEU A 607 -19.18 7.64 -22.13
N GLU A 608 -20.01 6.77 -21.53
CA GLU A 608 -19.95 5.33 -21.80
C GLU A 608 -20.15 5.01 -23.28
N GLU A 609 -21.14 5.63 -23.91
CA GLU A 609 -21.41 5.46 -25.34
C GLU A 609 -20.28 6.07 -26.18
N GLN A 610 -19.71 7.21 -25.76
CA GLN A 610 -18.55 7.80 -26.44
C GLN A 610 -17.31 6.89 -26.38
N LEU A 611 -17.05 6.24 -25.24
CA LEU A 611 -15.93 5.30 -25.09
C LEU A 611 -16.18 4.01 -25.90
N ASP A 612 -17.40 3.47 -25.89
CA ASP A 612 -17.75 2.29 -26.70
C ASP A 612 -17.58 2.55 -28.20
N LYS A 613 -18.04 3.71 -28.67
CA LYS A 613 -17.84 4.15 -30.06
C LYS A 613 -16.36 4.36 -30.37
N SER A 614 -15.60 4.96 -29.46
CA SER A 614 -14.15 5.17 -29.61
C SER A 614 -13.36 3.85 -29.64
N LEU A 615 -13.81 2.83 -28.90
CA LEU A 615 -13.25 1.49 -28.95
C LEU A 615 -13.61 0.76 -30.26
N GLY A 616 -14.68 1.17 -30.95
CA GLY A 616 -15.18 0.52 -32.16
C GLY A 616 -16.08 -0.68 -31.86
N LEU A 617 -16.80 -0.66 -30.73
CA LEU A 617 -17.73 -1.72 -30.32
C LEU A 617 -19.11 -1.65 -31.01
N GLU A 618 -19.27 -0.80 -32.03
CA GLU A 618 -20.52 -0.74 -32.80
C GLU A 618 -20.71 -2.04 -33.62
N MET A 619 -21.62 -2.90 -33.14
CA MET A 619 -22.08 -4.05 -33.90
C MET A 619 -22.91 -3.60 -35.11
N SER A 620 -22.53 -4.14 -36.28
CA SER A 620 -23.40 -4.45 -37.39
C SER A 620 -24.88 -4.65 -37.00
N ALA A 621 -25.75 -3.94 -37.71
CA ALA A 621 -27.21 -4.01 -37.73
C ALA A 621 -27.85 -5.12 -36.86
N GLY A 622 -28.38 -4.72 -35.71
CA GLY A 622 -29.54 -5.37 -35.09
C GLY A 622 -29.25 -6.57 -34.20
N ILE A 623 -28.67 -6.35 -33.02
CA ILE A 623 -28.96 -7.14 -31.81
C ILE A 623 -29.07 -6.16 -30.64
N THR A 624 -30.16 -6.25 -29.88
CA THR A 624 -30.46 -5.45 -28.70
C THR A 624 -29.35 -5.50 -27.65
N PRO A 625 -29.04 -4.39 -26.95
CA PRO A 625 -28.08 -4.37 -25.85
C PRO A 625 -28.53 -5.32 -24.75
N ILE A 626 -27.61 -6.16 -24.26
CA ILE A 626 -27.78 -6.80 -22.96
C ILE A 626 -27.51 -5.72 -21.94
N ASP A 627 -28.59 -5.20 -21.36
CA ASP A 627 -28.49 -4.42 -20.14
C ASP A 627 -29.51 -4.94 -19.14
N SER A 628 -29.12 -4.89 -17.87
CA SER A 628 -29.97 -5.02 -16.68
C SER A 628 -30.66 -6.38 -16.39
N VAL A 629 -30.26 -6.93 -15.25
CA VAL A 629 -31.06 -7.74 -14.30
C VAL A 629 -32.56 -7.79 -14.60
N GLN A 630 -33.08 -8.89 -15.16
CA GLN A 630 -34.50 -9.25 -15.03
C GLN A 630 -34.72 -10.76 -14.83
N ARG A 631 -35.08 -11.06 -13.57
CA ARG A 631 -35.99 -12.09 -13.04
C ARG A 631 -36.43 -13.21 -14.00
N LEU A 632 -36.08 -14.43 -13.61
CA LEU A 632 -36.76 -15.68 -13.98
C LEU A 632 -38.29 -15.56 -13.77
N GLN A 633 -39.07 -15.67 -14.84
CA GLN A 633 -40.34 -16.41 -14.87
C GLN A 633 -40.60 -17.01 -16.27
N PRO A 634 -41.23 -18.20 -16.38
CA PRO A 634 -41.33 -18.94 -17.64
C PRO A 634 -42.74 -18.91 -18.25
N THR A 635 -42.86 -18.62 -19.54
CA THR A 635 -43.95 -19.01 -20.48
C THR A 635 -43.47 -18.56 -21.87
N GLY A 636 -43.36 -19.35 -22.93
CA GLY A 636 -44.34 -20.28 -23.50
C GLY A 636 -44.89 -19.67 -24.81
N GLU A 637 -44.61 -20.34 -25.94
CA GLU A 637 -45.29 -20.27 -27.26
C GLU A 637 -44.70 -19.49 -28.46
N GLU A 638 -44.74 -20.25 -29.56
CA GLU A 638 -44.39 -20.06 -30.98
C GLU A 638 -44.99 -18.83 -31.68
N LEU A 639 -44.37 -18.35 -32.78
CA LEU A 639 -44.93 -18.47 -34.15
C LEU A 639 -44.11 -17.75 -35.23
N SER A 640 -44.27 -18.30 -36.44
CA SER A 640 -43.46 -18.22 -37.64
C SER A 640 -43.92 -17.23 -38.73
N SER A 641 -42.98 -16.90 -39.63
CA SER A 641 -43.12 -16.85 -41.12
C SER A 641 -43.31 -15.52 -41.88
N LYS A 642 -42.69 -15.51 -43.10
CA LYS A 642 -42.95 -14.74 -44.36
C LYS A 642 -42.21 -13.38 -44.51
N LEU A 643 -41.60 -12.98 -45.64
CA LEU A 643 -41.75 -13.32 -47.08
C LEU A 643 -40.54 -12.81 -47.92
N LEU A 644 -40.38 -13.38 -49.13
CA LEU A 644 -39.30 -13.19 -50.12
C LEU A 644 -39.73 -12.37 -51.36
N PHE A 645 -38.72 -11.85 -52.08
CA PHE A 645 -38.57 -11.60 -53.55
C PHE A 645 -39.24 -10.39 -54.26
N THR A 646 -38.44 -9.59 -55.02
CA THR A 646 -38.34 -9.64 -56.52
C THR A 646 -37.38 -8.56 -57.13
N ARG A 647 -36.90 -8.83 -58.37
CA ARG A 647 -35.76 -8.27 -59.15
C ARG A 647 -36.23 -7.72 -60.53
N ARG A 648 -35.50 -6.79 -61.20
CA ARG A 648 -35.28 -6.64 -62.68
C ARG A 648 -34.38 -5.40 -63.00
N ALA A 649 -33.16 -5.53 -63.59
CA ALA A 649 -32.73 -5.59 -65.03
C ALA A 649 -32.78 -4.22 -65.77
N SER A 650 -31.79 -3.68 -66.51
CA SER A 650 -30.99 -4.17 -67.66
C SER A 650 -29.77 -3.24 -68.01
N ARG A 651 -28.54 -3.75 -68.22
CA ARG A 651 -27.76 -3.97 -69.49
C ARG A 651 -27.33 -2.74 -70.34
N ASP A 652 -26.02 -2.49 -70.39
CA ASP A 652 -25.22 -2.37 -71.63
C ASP A 652 -23.74 -2.74 -71.39
N ALA A 653 -23.12 -3.39 -72.38
CA ALA A 653 -21.78 -4.00 -72.38
C ALA A 653 -20.95 -3.39 -73.53
N ARG A 654 -19.64 -3.11 -73.45
CA ARG A 654 -18.47 -4.03 -73.52
C ARG A 654 -17.20 -3.15 -73.62
N ALA A 655 -16.13 -3.46 -72.86
CA ALA A 655 -14.73 -3.47 -73.34
C ALA A 655 -13.74 -3.92 -72.23
N ALA A 656 -13.44 -5.23 -72.26
CA ALA A 656 -12.10 -5.85 -72.16
C ALA A 656 -11.13 -5.59 -70.97
N ILE A 657 -10.81 -6.71 -70.29
CA ILE A 657 -9.50 -7.18 -69.75
C ILE A 657 -9.43 -7.41 -68.21
N ALA A 658 -9.60 -8.69 -67.87
CA ALA A 658 -8.88 -9.50 -66.88
C ALA A 658 -8.73 -9.09 -65.40
N VAL A 659 -9.39 -9.91 -64.56
CA VAL A 659 -8.91 -10.51 -63.30
C VAL A 659 -8.59 -9.56 -62.13
N ARG A 660 -9.52 -9.48 -61.17
CA ARG A 660 -9.32 -9.95 -59.78
C ARG A 660 -10.65 -9.90 -59.02
N SER A 661 -11.07 -11.07 -58.55
CA SER A 661 -12.06 -11.27 -57.50
C SER A 661 -11.55 -10.66 -56.19
N PHE A 662 -12.29 -9.69 -55.64
CA PHE A 662 -12.16 -9.20 -54.28
C PHE A 662 -13.48 -9.56 -53.56
N GLU A 663 -13.53 -10.76 -53.00
CA GLU A 663 -14.43 -11.12 -51.91
C GLU A 663 -13.53 -11.37 -50.69
N GLU A 664 -13.36 -10.34 -49.87
CA GLU A 664 -12.93 -10.36 -48.46
C GLU A 664 -12.89 -8.90 -48.01
N SER A 665 -14.07 -8.34 -47.71
CA SER A 665 -14.21 -7.00 -47.15
C SER A 665 -13.89 -7.03 -45.65
N SER A 666 -12.70 -6.51 -45.32
CA SER A 666 -12.34 -5.77 -44.11
C SER A 666 -12.87 -6.29 -42.77
N SER A 667 -12.00 -6.96 -42.01
CA SER A 667 -12.00 -6.80 -40.55
C SER A 667 -11.87 -5.30 -40.24
N SER A 668 -12.82 -4.74 -39.49
CA SER A 668 -12.84 -3.31 -39.15
C SER A 668 -11.69 -3.00 -38.18
N ALA A 669 -10.63 -2.36 -38.68
CA ALA A 669 -9.50 -1.91 -37.87
C ALA A 669 -9.99 -0.96 -36.76
N SER A 670 -9.96 -1.43 -35.51
CA SER A 670 -10.45 -0.73 -34.32
C SER A 670 -9.70 -1.24 -33.10
N LEU A 671 -9.72 -0.47 -32.00
CA LEU A 671 -9.16 -0.91 -30.73
C LEU A 671 -9.82 -2.21 -30.26
N ALA A 672 -11.15 -2.32 -30.38
CA ALA A 672 -11.89 -3.52 -29.99
C ALA A 672 -11.48 -4.75 -30.81
N ALA A 673 -11.37 -4.61 -32.13
CA ALA A 673 -10.93 -5.72 -32.99
C ALA A 673 -9.47 -6.14 -32.70
N HIS A 674 -8.62 -5.22 -32.25
CA HIS A 674 -7.22 -5.52 -31.93
C HIS A 674 -7.05 -6.24 -30.59
N TYR A 675 -7.64 -5.71 -29.51
CA TYR A 675 -7.45 -6.25 -28.17
C TYR A 675 -8.44 -7.37 -27.81
N PHE A 676 -9.64 -7.38 -28.38
CA PHE A 676 -10.72 -8.32 -28.02
C PHE A 676 -11.05 -9.36 -29.11
N SER A 677 -10.10 -9.67 -29.98
CA SER A 677 -10.29 -10.71 -31.01
C SER A 677 -10.29 -12.15 -30.43
N PRO A 678 -10.96 -13.12 -31.09
CA PRO A 678 -10.86 -14.53 -30.73
C PRO A 678 -9.42 -15.07 -30.78
N GLU A 679 -8.58 -14.53 -31.67
CA GLU A 679 -7.16 -14.89 -31.76
C GLU A 679 -6.38 -14.37 -30.54
N SER A 680 -6.65 -13.14 -30.10
CA SER A 680 -6.05 -12.54 -28.89
C SER A 680 -6.43 -13.34 -27.64
N LEU A 681 -7.68 -13.79 -27.54
CA LEU A 681 -8.15 -14.67 -26.45
C LEU A 681 -7.45 -16.04 -26.47
N ALA A 682 -7.24 -16.62 -27.66
CA ALA A 682 -6.59 -17.92 -27.81
C ALA A 682 -5.07 -17.88 -27.56
N GLN A 683 -4.39 -16.80 -28.00
CA GLN A 683 -2.94 -16.66 -27.87
C GLN A 683 -2.51 -16.14 -26.50
N ASN A 684 -3.27 -15.23 -25.91
CA ASN A 684 -2.92 -14.60 -24.63
C ASN A 684 -4.17 -14.27 -23.79
N PRO A 685 -4.84 -15.29 -23.21
CA PRO A 685 -6.11 -15.11 -22.49
C PRO A 685 -5.98 -14.21 -21.26
N ASP A 686 -4.82 -14.16 -20.62
CA ASP A 686 -4.61 -13.30 -19.46
C ASP A 686 -4.52 -11.82 -19.86
N ALA A 687 -3.79 -11.49 -20.92
CA ALA A 687 -3.73 -10.11 -21.42
C ALA A 687 -5.13 -9.62 -21.83
N TYR A 688 -5.94 -10.47 -22.46
CA TYR A 688 -7.32 -10.19 -22.80
C TYR A 688 -8.15 -9.82 -21.56
N LEU A 689 -8.12 -10.68 -20.52
CA LEU A 689 -8.93 -10.50 -19.31
C LEU A 689 -8.46 -9.28 -18.50
N THR A 690 -7.16 -9.07 -18.36
CA THR A 690 -6.59 -7.89 -17.69
C THR A 690 -7.03 -6.59 -18.35
N THR A 691 -7.00 -6.53 -19.68
CA THR A 691 -7.45 -5.36 -20.46
C THR A 691 -8.92 -5.05 -20.19
N LEU A 692 -9.76 -6.09 -20.14
CA LEU A 692 -11.20 -5.96 -19.89
C LEU A 692 -11.51 -5.51 -18.45
N GLU A 693 -10.84 -6.10 -17.46
CA GLU A 693 -10.95 -5.70 -16.05
C GLU A 693 -10.48 -4.24 -15.84
N SER A 694 -9.45 -3.82 -16.56
CA SER A 694 -8.90 -2.47 -16.48
C SER A 694 -9.87 -1.41 -17.01
N LEU A 695 -10.52 -1.67 -18.15
CA LEU A 695 -11.60 -0.82 -18.66
C LEU A 695 -12.79 -0.76 -17.69
N ARG A 696 -13.17 -1.89 -17.08
CA ARG A 696 -14.25 -1.92 -16.07
C ARG A 696 -13.90 -1.10 -14.84
N THR A 697 -12.68 -1.25 -14.33
CA THR A 697 -12.20 -0.52 -13.15
C THR A 697 -12.16 0.98 -13.44
N LEU A 698 -11.66 1.39 -14.61
CA LEU A 698 -11.65 2.78 -15.03
C LEU A 698 -13.07 3.39 -15.10
N ARG A 699 -14.03 2.66 -15.70
CA ARG A 699 -15.44 3.08 -15.72
C ARG A 699 -16.04 3.20 -14.33
N GLN A 700 -15.80 2.23 -13.47
CA GLN A 700 -16.30 2.24 -12.10
C GLN A 700 -15.77 3.46 -11.33
N LYS A 701 -14.46 3.70 -11.38
CA LYS A 701 -13.81 4.83 -10.69
C LYS A 701 -14.30 6.19 -11.19
N LEU A 702 -14.54 6.33 -12.50
CA LEU A 702 -15.13 7.55 -13.06
C LEU A 702 -16.56 7.77 -12.56
N ARG A 703 -17.35 6.69 -12.44
CA ARG A 703 -18.72 6.75 -11.93
C ARG A 703 -18.76 7.09 -10.44
N ASP A 704 -17.86 6.52 -9.65
CA ASP A 704 -17.75 6.80 -8.21
C ASP A 704 -17.43 8.28 -7.92
N ARG A 705 -16.71 8.96 -8.83
CA ARG A 705 -16.42 10.40 -8.74
C ARG A 705 -17.61 11.30 -9.08
N ALA A 706 -18.49 10.86 -9.99
CA ALA A 706 -19.57 11.68 -10.51
C ALA A 706 -20.78 11.67 -9.54
N THR A 707 -20.88 12.70 -8.71
CA THR A 707 -21.82 12.72 -7.58
C THR A 707 -23.27 13.04 -7.94
N ASP A 708 -23.56 13.65 -9.11
CA ASP A 708 -24.95 13.95 -9.53
C ASP A 708 -25.21 14.06 -11.05
N ALA A 709 -24.17 14.07 -11.90
CA ALA A 709 -24.30 14.24 -13.37
C ALA A 709 -23.69 13.08 -14.15
N THR A 710 -24.24 12.75 -15.32
CA THR A 710 -23.64 11.76 -16.23
C THR A 710 -22.26 12.25 -16.67
N PRO A 711 -21.17 11.49 -16.47
CA PRO A 711 -19.82 11.92 -16.80
C PRO A 711 -19.69 12.17 -18.31
N THR A 712 -18.85 13.15 -18.66
CA THR A 712 -18.56 13.58 -20.02
C THR A 712 -17.15 13.16 -20.45
N LEU A 713 -16.84 13.31 -21.74
CA LEU A 713 -15.49 13.07 -22.25
C LEU A 713 -14.47 14.08 -21.69
N ALA A 714 -14.90 15.28 -21.29
CA ALA A 714 -14.04 16.24 -20.61
C ALA A 714 -13.69 15.75 -19.19
N ASP A 715 -14.67 15.22 -18.45
CA ASP A 715 -14.45 14.66 -17.10
C ASP A 715 -13.49 13.46 -17.15
N PHE A 716 -13.58 12.63 -18.19
CA PHE A 716 -12.65 11.53 -18.44
C PHE A 716 -11.20 12.01 -18.63
N LEU A 717 -10.99 13.03 -19.47
CA LEU A 717 -9.66 13.58 -19.72
C LEU A 717 -9.10 14.27 -18.47
N GLU A 718 -9.94 15.04 -17.77
CA GLU A 718 -9.56 15.68 -16.50
C GLU A 718 -9.19 14.63 -15.44
N PHE A 719 -9.93 13.53 -15.36
CA PHE A 719 -9.63 12.43 -14.45
C PHE A 719 -8.25 11.81 -14.74
N ILE A 720 -7.93 11.56 -16.01
CA ILE A 720 -6.60 11.05 -16.41
C ILE A 720 -5.50 12.06 -16.11
N ASP A 721 -5.72 13.33 -16.45
CA ASP A 721 -4.74 14.41 -16.22
C ASP A 721 -4.45 14.59 -14.73
N LEU A 722 -5.49 14.50 -13.89
CA LEU A 722 -5.33 14.59 -12.46
C LEU A 722 -4.48 13.43 -11.93
N HIS A 723 -4.77 12.17 -12.30
CA HIS A 723 -3.95 11.04 -11.85
C HIS A 723 -2.49 11.14 -12.31
N ARG A 724 -2.25 11.65 -13.52
CA ARG A 724 -0.89 11.86 -14.05
C ARG A 724 -0.16 13.00 -13.34
N SER A 725 -0.83 14.11 -13.02
CA SER A 725 -0.20 15.24 -12.33
C SER A 725 0.07 14.93 -10.86
N THR A 726 -0.86 14.25 -10.19
CA THR A 726 -0.72 13.81 -8.78
C THR A 726 0.15 12.58 -8.62
N LYS A 727 0.50 11.89 -9.73
CA LYS A 727 1.24 10.61 -9.75
C LYS A 727 0.55 9.50 -8.93
N THR A 728 -0.77 9.56 -8.80
CA THR A 728 -1.58 8.55 -8.11
C THR A 728 -1.88 7.39 -9.05
N ARG A 729 -1.71 6.15 -8.57
CA ARG A 729 -1.87 4.95 -9.42
C ARG A 729 -3.31 4.45 -9.42
N LEU A 730 -3.77 3.98 -10.58
CA LEU A 730 -5.07 3.33 -10.69
C LEU A 730 -4.87 1.82 -10.83
N THR A 731 -5.02 1.08 -9.72
CA THR A 731 -4.71 -0.35 -9.68
C THR A 731 -5.96 -1.22 -9.55
N HIS A 732 -5.86 -2.48 -9.99
CA HIS A 732 -6.83 -3.53 -9.69
C HIS A 732 -6.08 -4.78 -9.22
N ILE A 733 -6.62 -5.49 -8.21
CA ILE A 733 -6.05 -6.72 -7.68
C ILE A 733 -6.77 -7.90 -8.34
N ARG A 734 -6.04 -8.68 -9.15
CA ARG A 734 -6.55 -9.95 -9.68
C ARG A 734 -5.89 -11.13 -8.96
N PRO A 735 -6.59 -11.87 -8.09
CA PRO A 735 -6.15 -13.21 -7.72
C PRO A 735 -6.36 -14.13 -8.92
N ARG A 736 -5.27 -14.53 -9.59
CA ARG A 736 -5.36 -15.47 -10.73
C ARG A 736 -5.84 -16.83 -10.20
N PRO A 737 -6.85 -17.47 -10.81
CA PRO A 737 -7.22 -18.82 -10.42
C PRO A 737 -6.06 -19.78 -10.71
N ALA A 738 -5.84 -20.75 -9.81
CA ALA A 738 -4.86 -21.81 -9.99
C ALA A 738 -5.03 -22.45 -11.38
N PRO A 739 -3.94 -22.84 -12.06
CA PRO A 739 -4.03 -23.45 -13.38
C PRO A 739 -4.93 -24.68 -13.29
N SER A 740 -6.05 -24.64 -14.01
CA SER A 740 -6.92 -25.79 -14.19
C SER A 740 -6.08 -26.89 -14.81
N ALA A 741 -5.94 -28.00 -14.08
CA ALA A 741 -5.33 -29.22 -14.58
C ALA A 741 -5.90 -29.51 -15.97
N VAL A 742 -5.01 -29.59 -16.96
CA VAL A 742 -5.36 -30.05 -18.31
C VAL A 742 -6.02 -31.41 -18.14
N LEU A 743 -7.34 -31.44 -18.33
CA LEU A 743 -8.11 -32.66 -18.46
C LEU A 743 -7.60 -33.35 -19.72
N SER A 744 -6.78 -34.37 -19.52
CA SER A 744 -6.49 -35.38 -20.51
C SER A 744 -7.73 -36.24 -20.72
N THR A 745 -8.52 -35.90 -21.74
CA THR A 745 -9.35 -36.85 -22.50
C THR A 745 -9.55 -36.34 -23.91
#